data_AF-A0AAE1HGR2-F1
#
_entry.id   AF-A0AAE1HGR2-F1
#
_cell.length_a   1.000
_cell.length_b   1.000
_cell.length_c   1.000
_cell.angle_alpha   90.00
_cell.angle_beta   90.00
_cell.angle_gamma   90.00
#
_symmetry.space_group_name_H-M   'P 1'
#
loop_
_entity.id
_entity.type
_entity.pdbx_description
1 polymer ?
#
loop_
_entity_poly.entity_id
_entity_poly.type
_entity_poly.pdbx_seq_one_letter_code
_entity_poly.pdbx_strand_id
1 'polypeptide(L)'
;MLARRKGKAHSAARTSDSRNQSNRLLDNEKPVEVNDPPPSAKTDNLDGKLLPSISVECSTDPSNSSMLSPEAESEHSYCASPDLTKTVLLDEPPKRVSTVGDISVTDLWLQVAVKLKLFLFHRWFVFVDKEALHVCYYSIQNALTVQRSLKVFESGAGEFYVHNQIVSLEEFTSDLDPPQPLSKDTVNSFVDRIASIVNCIRKKEVCTGYDDVKYRNAWFSCTVGEVDRNPFKECRYVETFRSFMCTRLIPNNKWRCGECAKMLKPLKRRSQSMAQDQANPNTKNIYLTEQQMLNKMQKQRSEINNAKKKIYRLQEKMQEILKKEGVPIDQSMSDAMLDILSQCEKLSPAQSIFLQQQIKASQQKHAAGMRWHPTIIRFALSLHLTSPAAYELMRETGMVKLPSSSTLFEYSHVKPVEEGVDKLVLESLAERVVFQKSSGKLLGYTTLDDIDREMKCLENLIENPDQNEDQTTASTVLVYMVKGVTNGIKEVVATFAAGKLSANQLYIWTWKVIGALEKSGIAVLAFVSDGSSVNRAFIKKNKPATQHPSGIVFDTWNKATSCRKLYFFADVPHLLKTIRNCLLNSRWDGRKSRRRMVKNGKKISWDFIIKLYEAKKGKSLRKSYKLNAMNVYPDSYGRMKVKLAGQVLSKTVSTDLRSQGWFDASETALFLEKVNDWFDCLNGAHSCIATKTRNKNLAAYTSETDERFSLIEDFLNYLSDWEKEAKNPNQSVNVSAISNASLHDADESEIEDGVFNPEEETSTSKRLLSTQTLDGIRMSSYAFQPAVCFMLQAGASFVNARVFTQDPLEQHFSKVRAGHGGSNNPNVFQVLNRNRALHTIGQLGMRKRKGNHGEDSNRVEVTTEPLPKRKYSRGPKFT
;
A
#
# COMPACT_ATOMS: atom_id res chain seq x y z
N MET A 1 28.49 -5.12 -19.85
CA MET A 1 28.90 -5.17 -21.26
C MET A 1 27.78 -4.63 -22.13
N LEU A 2 28.10 -3.63 -22.98
CA LEU A 2 27.48 -3.20 -24.25
C LEU A 2 25.94 -2.93 -24.23
N ALA A 3 25.43 -1.69 -24.20
CA ALA A 3 25.47 -0.58 -25.18
C ALA A 3 24.39 -0.63 -26.30
N ARG A 4 23.52 0.41 -26.26
CA ARG A 4 22.88 1.17 -27.36
C ARG A 4 21.92 0.49 -28.36
N ARG A 5 20.67 0.99 -28.40
CA ARG A 5 20.03 1.84 -29.48
C ARG A 5 18.52 1.97 -29.20
N LYS A 6 18.00 3.17 -28.87
CA LYS A 6 17.21 4.08 -29.74
C LYS A 6 16.05 3.43 -30.52
N GLY A 7 14.82 3.84 -30.16
CA GLY A 7 13.60 3.76 -30.98
C GLY A 7 12.50 4.61 -30.32
N LYS A 8 12.13 5.73 -30.95
CA LYS A 8 11.04 6.64 -30.56
C LYS A 8 9.76 6.30 -31.34
N ALA A 9 8.63 6.76 -30.79
CA ALA A 9 7.31 7.01 -31.40
C ALA A 9 6.33 5.82 -31.52
N HIS A 10 5.23 5.85 -30.77
CA HIS A 10 4.01 6.58 -31.15
C HIS A 10 3.06 6.80 -29.96
N SER A 11 2.40 7.96 -30.03
CA SER A 11 1.36 8.50 -29.16
C SER A 11 0.03 7.77 -29.28
N ALA A 12 -0.66 7.56 -28.16
CA ALA A 12 -2.12 7.51 -28.14
C ALA A 12 -2.63 8.21 -26.86
N ALA A 13 -3.27 9.36 -27.06
CA ALA A 13 -3.93 10.14 -26.06
C ALA A 13 -5.23 9.44 -25.60
N ARG A 14 -5.55 9.51 -24.31
CA ARG A 14 -6.93 9.44 -23.83
C ARG A 14 -7.20 10.67 -22.97
N THR A 15 -7.84 11.63 -23.64
CA THR A 15 -8.58 12.75 -23.09
C THR A 15 -9.79 12.22 -22.32
N SER A 16 -9.99 12.70 -21.09
CA SER A 16 -11.25 12.57 -20.36
C SER A 16 -11.87 13.95 -20.25
N ASP A 17 -12.86 14.24 -21.08
CA ASP A 17 -13.72 15.41 -20.93
C ASP A 17 -15.19 14.99 -20.98
N SER A 18 -15.85 15.29 -19.86
CA SER A 18 -17.15 15.93 -19.74
C SER A 18 -18.45 15.25 -20.26
N ARG A 19 -19.46 15.40 -19.39
CA ARG A 19 -20.92 15.47 -19.65
C ARG A 19 -21.63 14.18 -20.03
N ASN A 20 -22.56 13.78 -19.16
CA ASN A 20 -23.96 13.65 -19.56
C ASN A 20 -24.90 13.95 -18.39
N GLN A 21 -25.66 15.02 -18.57
CA GLN A 21 -26.92 15.30 -17.91
C GLN A 21 -28.04 14.74 -18.81
N SER A 22 -29.16 14.39 -18.17
CA SER A 22 -30.55 14.40 -18.66
C SER A 22 -31.21 13.10 -19.14
N ASN A 23 -32.43 12.95 -18.59
CA ASN A 23 -33.61 12.16 -18.98
C ASN A 23 -33.69 10.72 -18.41
N ARG A 24 -34.80 10.25 -17.84
CA ARG A 24 -36.17 10.79 -17.64
C ARG A 24 -36.93 9.84 -16.68
N LEU A 25 -37.82 10.44 -15.87
CA LEU A 25 -39.19 10.04 -15.50
C LEU A 25 -39.52 8.66 -14.88
N LEU A 26 -40.23 8.77 -13.73
CA LEU A 26 -41.43 8.06 -13.26
C LEU A 26 -41.35 6.52 -13.09
N ASP A 27 -41.45 6.05 -11.85
CA ASP A 27 -42.75 5.59 -11.33
C ASP A 27 -42.74 5.42 -9.80
N ASN A 28 -43.91 5.71 -9.24
CA ASN A 28 -44.30 5.51 -7.85
C ASN A 28 -44.46 4.02 -7.56
N GLU A 29 -44.08 3.55 -6.37
CA GLU A 29 -44.93 2.65 -5.59
C GLU A 29 -44.44 2.56 -4.13
N LYS A 30 -45.41 2.72 -3.21
CA LYS A 30 -45.26 2.62 -1.75
C LYS A 30 -45.23 1.14 -1.30
N PRO A 31 -44.67 0.84 -0.11
CA PRO A 31 -44.51 -0.53 0.38
C PRO A 31 -45.79 -1.08 1.02
N VAL A 32 -45.96 -2.40 0.94
CA VAL A 32 -47.00 -3.17 1.63
C VAL A 32 -46.39 -3.84 2.87
N GLU A 33 -47.01 -3.59 4.02
CA GLU A 33 -46.79 -4.24 5.31
C GLU A 33 -47.19 -5.73 5.26
N VAL A 34 -46.40 -6.62 5.87
CA VAL A 34 -46.90 -7.93 6.34
C VAL A 34 -46.31 -8.24 7.72
N ASN A 35 -47.24 -8.57 8.61
CA ASN A 35 -47.14 -8.77 10.06
C ASN A 35 -46.33 -10.02 10.49
N ASP A 36 -45.66 -9.92 11.64
CA ASP A 36 -45.26 -11.05 12.52
C ASP A 36 -46.50 -11.82 13.02
N PRO A 37 -46.40 -13.13 13.38
CA PRO A 37 -46.13 -13.51 14.79
C PRO A 37 -45.43 -14.92 14.94
N PRO A 38 -45.41 -15.58 16.12
CA PRO A 38 -44.34 -15.60 17.13
C PRO A 38 -43.74 -17.03 17.38
N PRO A 39 -42.76 -17.21 18.30
CA PRO A 39 -42.08 -18.49 18.52
C PRO A 39 -42.68 -19.33 19.66
N SER A 40 -42.68 -20.66 19.50
CA SER A 40 -43.08 -21.64 20.54
C SER A 40 -41.95 -22.60 20.92
N ALA A 41 -41.39 -22.32 22.11
CA ALA A 41 -41.19 -23.21 23.26
C ALA A 41 -40.77 -24.70 23.12
N LYS A 42 -39.64 -24.99 23.79
CA LYS A 42 -39.37 -26.05 24.80
C LYS A 42 -39.28 -27.52 24.34
N THR A 43 -38.21 -28.23 24.71
CA THR A 43 -38.01 -28.93 26.01
C THR A 43 -36.66 -29.66 26.08
N ASP A 44 -35.84 -29.23 27.04
CA ASP A 44 -35.14 -29.95 28.12
C ASP A 44 -34.70 -31.43 28.06
N ASN A 45 -33.54 -31.61 28.73
CA ASN A 45 -33.05 -32.76 29.53
C ASN A 45 -32.30 -33.90 28.79
N LEU A 46 -31.25 -34.54 29.34
CA LEU A 46 -30.39 -34.38 30.53
C LEU A 46 -29.23 -35.40 30.38
N ASP A 47 -28.15 -35.15 31.11
CA ASP A 47 -27.17 -36.11 31.65
C ASP A 47 -26.08 -36.80 30.80
N GLY A 48 -24.83 -36.59 31.24
CA GLY A 48 -24.14 -37.70 31.95
C GLY A 48 -22.88 -38.32 31.36
N LYS A 49 -21.72 -37.71 31.66
CA LYS A 49 -20.48 -38.33 32.22
C LYS A 49 -19.68 -39.45 31.48
N LEU A 50 -18.35 -39.26 31.59
CA LEU A 50 -17.24 -40.22 31.84
C LEU A 50 -16.56 -40.95 30.65
N LEU A 51 -15.26 -40.63 30.50
CA LEU A 51 -14.15 -41.42 29.92
C LEU A 51 -14.02 -42.81 30.62
N PRO A 52 -13.38 -43.88 30.07
CA PRO A 52 -12.03 -43.85 29.48
C PRO A 52 -11.68 -44.89 28.37
N SER A 53 -10.41 -44.78 27.93
CA SER A 53 -9.56 -45.68 27.13
C SER A 53 -9.78 -47.20 27.20
N ILE A 54 -9.58 -47.90 26.07
CA ILE A 54 -8.63 -49.04 25.89
C ILE A 54 -8.62 -49.49 24.41
N SER A 55 -7.46 -50.05 24.07
CA SER A 55 -6.89 -50.56 22.83
C SER A 55 -7.48 -51.89 22.27
N VAL A 56 -7.03 -52.22 21.04
CA VAL A 56 -6.66 -53.57 20.52
C VAL A 56 -7.45 -54.07 19.28
N GLU A 57 -6.66 -54.27 18.21
CA GLU A 57 -6.63 -55.28 17.13
C GLU A 57 -7.73 -55.52 16.06
N CYS A 58 -7.14 -55.73 14.88
CA CYS A 58 -7.52 -56.36 13.62
C CYS A 58 -8.48 -57.57 13.60
N SER A 59 -9.01 -57.75 12.37
CA SER A 59 -9.71 -58.92 11.78
C SER A 59 -11.20 -59.01 12.14
N THR A 60 -12.16 -59.20 11.24
CA THR A 60 -12.24 -59.90 9.95
C THR A 60 -13.43 -59.37 9.11
N ASP A 61 -13.27 -59.30 7.78
CA ASP A 61 -14.33 -59.24 6.73
C ASP A 61 -15.23 -60.51 6.75
N PRO A 62 -16.32 -60.68 5.93
CA PRO A 62 -16.88 -59.85 4.83
C PRO A 62 -18.43 -59.70 4.81
N SER A 63 -18.97 -58.81 3.97
CA SER A 63 -20.05 -59.11 2.99
C SER A 63 -20.75 -57.86 2.43
N ASN A 64 -21.06 -57.91 1.11
CA ASN A 64 -22.11 -57.19 0.36
C ASN A 64 -22.10 -55.65 0.35
N SER A 65 -22.58 -54.90 -0.64
CA SER A 65 -23.04 -55.03 -2.04
C SER A 65 -23.73 -53.69 -2.34
N SER A 66 -23.86 -53.29 -3.62
CA SER A 66 -24.74 -52.19 -4.10
C SER A 66 -24.20 -50.77 -3.83
N MET A 67 -24.46 -49.69 -4.58
CA MET A 67 -25.36 -49.27 -5.67
C MET A 67 -24.63 -48.11 -6.40
N LEU A 68 -24.62 -48.01 -7.74
CA LEU A 68 -25.65 -47.43 -8.63
C LEU A 68 -25.93 -45.91 -8.46
N SER A 69 -25.53 -45.14 -9.50
CA SER A 69 -26.23 -43.99 -10.18
C SER A 69 -26.52 -42.69 -9.38
N PRO A 70 -26.62 -41.49 -10.02
CA PRO A 70 -27.53 -41.10 -11.15
C PRO A 70 -26.81 -40.33 -12.30
N GLU A 71 -27.25 -40.38 -13.58
CA GLU A 71 -28.41 -39.69 -14.22
C GLU A 71 -28.50 -38.19 -13.88
N ALA A 72 -28.81 -37.22 -14.73
CA ALA A 72 -28.96 -36.95 -16.17
C ALA A 72 -29.02 -35.39 -16.25
N GLU A 73 -28.69 -34.71 -17.35
CA GLU A 73 -29.62 -33.94 -18.21
C GLU A 73 -28.76 -33.05 -19.13
N SER A 74 -28.90 -33.18 -20.47
CA SER A 74 -29.53 -32.23 -21.43
C SER A 74 -28.68 -30.95 -21.70
N GLU A 75 -28.52 -30.36 -22.89
CA GLU A 75 -29.25 -30.35 -24.16
C GLU A 75 -28.39 -29.63 -25.26
N HIS A 76 -28.82 -29.71 -26.53
CA HIS A 76 -28.50 -28.88 -27.73
C HIS A 76 -27.55 -29.41 -28.86
N SER A 77 -28.15 -30.01 -29.92
CA SER A 77 -28.42 -29.47 -31.29
C SER A 77 -27.32 -28.64 -32.02
N TYR A 78 -26.97 -28.75 -33.33
CA TYR A 78 -27.40 -29.52 -34.53
C TYR A 78 -26.40 -29.31 -35.71
N CYS A 79 -26.59 -30.09 -36.81
CA CYS A 79 -26.17 -29.98 -38.24
C CYS A 79 -24.92 -30.79 -38.70
N ALA A 80 -25.06 -31.99 -39.29
CA ALA A 80 -25.45 -32.39 -40.68
C ALA A 80 -24.33 -32.11 -41.72
N SER A 81 -23.85 -33.00 -42.61
CA SER A 81 -24.37 -34.14 -43.40
C SER A 81 -23.17 -34.97 -43.98
N PRO A 82 -23.27 -35.93 -44.94
CA PRO A 82 -24.35 -36.88 -45.31
C PRO A 82 -23.90 -38.36 -45.40
N ASP A 83 -24.90 -39.25 -45.46
CA ASP A 83 -24.85 -40.70 -45.72
C ASP A 83 -24.18 -41.11 -47.05
N LEU A 84 -23.50 -42.28 -47.02
CA LEU A 84 -23.23 -43.09 -48.21
C LEU A 84 -23.10 -44.58 -47.84
N THR A 85 -23.85 -45.40 -48.58
CA THR A 85 -23.69 -46.84 -48.84
C THR A 85 -24.40 -47.86 -47.93
N LYS A 86 -25.67 -48.12 -48.28
CA LYS A 86 -26.18 -49.50 -48.41
C LYS A 86 -25.35 -50.25 -49.46
N THR A 87 -24.87 -51.46 -49.16
CA THR A 87 -24.62 -52.47 -50.19
C THR A 87 -25.03 -53.85 -49.68
N VAL A 88 -25.77 -54.54 -50.53
CA VAL A 88 -26.45 -55.82 -50.36
C VAL A 88 -25.45 -56.97 -50.45
N LEU A 89 -25.55 -57.93 -49.51
CA LEU A 89 -24.94 -59.26 -49.61
C LEU A 89 -25.80 -60.11 -50.54
N LEU A 90 -25.21 -60.68 -51.60
CA LEU A 90 -25.84 -61.72 -52.41
C LEU A 90 -25.01 -63.00 -52.30
N ASP A 91 -25.68 -64.04 -51.81
CA ASP A 91 -25.19 -65.41 -51.70
C ASP A 91 -25.32 -66.19 -53.02
N GLU A 92 -24.34 -67.08 -53.22
CA GLU A 92 -24.34 -68.33 -54.01
C GLU A 92 -24.22 -68.34 -55.56
N PRO A 93 -23.66 -69.44 -56.13
CA PRO A 93 -22.70 -69.38 -57.24
C PRO A 93 -23.33 -69.75 -58.61
N PRO A 94 -22.76 -69.28 -59.74
CA PRO A 94 -23.13 -69.81 -61.04
C PRO A 94 -22.26 -71.00 -61.47
N LYS A 95 -22.94 -72.02 -62.01
CA LYS A 95 -22.40 -73.21 -62.69
C LYS A 95 -21.90 -72.89 -64.10
N ARG A 96 -20.84 -73.61 -64.49
CA ARG A 96 -20.34 -74.03 -65.83
C ARG A 96 -20.50 -73.09 -67.05
N VAL A 97 -19.33 -72.58 -67.45
CA VAL A 97 -18.75 -72.40 -68.80
C VAL A 97 -19.60 -72.81 -70.02
N SER A 98 -19.72 -71.87 -70.96
CA SER A 98 -19.54 -72.15 -72.40
C SER A 98 -19.06 -70.90 -73.17
N THR A 99 -18.04 -71.13 -74.01
CA THR A 99 -17.60 -70.44 -75.23
C THR A 99 -16.95 -69.03 -75.19
N VAL A 100 -15.65 -69.07 -75.47
CA VAL A 100 -14.75 -68.12 -76.18
C VAL A 100 -15.38 -66.80 -76.66
N GLY A 101 -14.93 -65.71 -76.04
CA GLY A 101 -15.08 -64.30 -76.43
C GLY A 101 -14.39 -63.42 -75.37
N ASP A 102 -13.75 -62.33 -75.78
CA ASP A 102 -12.85 -61.43 -75.02
C ASP A 102 -12.95 -61.44 -73.48
N ILE A 103 -11.82 -61.70 -72.80
CA ILE A 103 -11.75 -61.67 -71.33
C ILE A 103 -12.04 -60.23 -70.88
N SER A 104 -13.14 -60.02 -70.16
CA SER A 104 -13.49 -58.71 -69.59
C SER A 104 -12.43 -58.25 -68.60
N VAL A 105 -12.18 -56.94 -68.48
CA VAL A 105 -11.31 -56.37 -67.42
C VAL A 105 -11.77 -56.83 -66.02
N THR A 106 -13.08 -57.04 -65.85
CA THR A 106 -13.64 -57.62 -64.62
C THR A 106 -13.17 -59.06 -64.38
N ASP A 107 -13.02 -59.87 -65.44
CA ASP A 107 -12.49 -61.23 -65.35
C ASP A 107 -10.99 -61.23 -65.06
N LEU A 108 -10.23 -60.27 -65.61
CA LEU A 108 -8.81 -60.08 -65.27
C LEU A 108 -8.64 -59.70 -63.80
N TRP A 109 -9.47 -58.78 -63.28
CA TRP A 109 -9.48 -58.46 -61.85
C TRP A 109 -9.86 -59.64 -60.97
N LEU A 110 -10.83 -60.45 -61.39
CA LEU A 110 -11.22 -61.66 -60.67
C LEU A 110 -10.05 -62.66 -60.60
N GLN A 111 -9.31 -62.83 -61.71
CA GLN A 111 -8.09 -63.64 -61.74
C GLN A 111 -7.01 -63.12 -60.81
N VAL A 112 -6.76 -61.80 -60.81
CA VAL A 112 -5.82 -61.15 -59.87
C VAL A 112 -6.27 -61.36 -58.42
N ALA A 113 -7.55 -61.16 -58.11
CA ALA A 113 -8.10 -61.32 -56.77
C ALA A 113 -8.02 -62.77 -56.26
N VAL A 114 -8.33 -63.76 -57.11
CA VAL A 114 -8.22 -65.19 -56.76
C VAL A 114 -6.76 -65.58 -56.52
N LYS A 115 -5.83 -65.14 -57.38
CA LYS A 115 -4.40 -65.41 -57.20
C LYS A 115 -3.85 -64.72 -55.95
N LEU A 116 -4.19 -63.46 -55.70
CA LEU A 116 -3.77 -62.74 -54.50
C LEU A 116 -4.27 -63.38 -53.21
N LYS A 117 -5.49 -63.92 -53.18
CA LYS A 117 -6.03 -64.62 -52.01
C LYS A 117 -5.12 -65.78 -51.54
N LEU A 118 -4.33 -66.39 -52.44
CA LEU A 118 -3.37 -67.45 -52.08
C LEU A 118 -2.11 -66.90 -51.37
N PHE A 119 -1.75 -65.64 -51.62
CA PHE A 119 -0.57 -64.99 -51.04
C PHE A 119 -0.89 -64.16 -49.79
N LEU A 120 -2.16 -63.80 -49.60
CA LEU A 120 -2.60 -62.98 -48.49
C LEU A 120 -2.85 -63.83 -47.24
N PHE A 121 -2.17 -63.49 -46.15
CA PHE A 121 -2.37 -64.19 -44.88
C PHE A 121 -3.61 -63.67 -44.15
N HIS A 122 -3.99 -64.38 -43.08
CA HIS A 122 -5.18 -64.14 -42.27
C HIS A 122 -5.43 -62.64 -41.97
N ARG A 123 -6.67 -62.18 -42.26
CA ARG A 123 -7.23 -60.81 -42.08
C ARG A 123 -6.98 -59.79 -43.20
N TRP A 124 -6.26 -60.16 -44.25
CA TRP A 124 -6.28 -59.40 -45.51
C TRP A 124 -7.38 -59.94 -46.41
N PHE A 125 -8.21 -59.04 -46.92
CA PHE A 125 -9.31 -59.38 -47.82
C PHE A 125 -9.17 -58.59 -49.10
N VAL A 126 -9.54 -59.25 -50.20
CA VAL A 126 -9.54 -58.64 -51.52
C VAL A 126 -10.95 -58.62 -52.04
N PHE A 127 -11.37 -57.45 -52.50
CA PHE A 127 -12.56 -57.29 -53.29
C PHE A 127 -12.27 -56.35 -54.46
N VAL A 128 -13.10 -56.44 -55.48
CA VAL A 128 -12.97 -55.70 -56.73
C VAL A 128 -14.23 -54.85 -56.84
N ASP A 129 -14.09 -53.56 -57.09
CA ASP A 129 -15.19 -52.72 -57.56
C ASP A 129 -15.06 -52.48 -59.07
N LYS A 130 -15.93 -51.64 -59.67
CA LYS A 130 -15.91 -51.43 -61.13
C LYS A 130 -14.63 -50.77 -61.65
N GLU A 131 -13.82 -50.15 -60.80
CA GLU A 131 -12.71 -49.26 -61.21
C GLU A 131 -11.36 -49.62 -60.56
N ALA A 132 -11.33 -50.42 -59.49
CA ALA A 132 -10.12 -50.76 -58.76
C ALA A 132 -10.22 -52.07 -57.95
N LEU A 133 -9.06 -52.63 -57.64
CA LEU A 133 -8.88 -53.70 -56.66
C LEU A 133 -8.57 -53.10 -55.29
N HIS A 134 -9.27 -53.56 -54.26
CA HIS A 134 -9.03 -53.16 -52.88
C HIS A 134 -8.45 -54.34 -52.10
N VAL A 135 -7.31 -54.11 -51.46
CA VAL A 135 -6.68 -55.05 -50.52
C VAL A 135 -6.73 -54.45 -49.12
N CYS A 136 -7.66 -54.92 -48.31
CA CYS A 136 -7.98 -54.36 -47.00
C CYS A 136 -7.54 -55.26 -45.86
N TYR A 137 -6.93 -54.69 -44.82
CA TYR A 137 -6.60 -55.36 -43.57
C TYR A 137 -7.60 -54.96 -42.48
N TYR A 138 -8.26 -55.93 -41.87
CA TYR A 138 -9.31 -55.70 -40.87
C TYR A 138 -8.86 -55.96 -39.43
N SER A 139 -9.51 -55.27 -38.48
CA SER A 139 -9.32 -55.47 -37.04
C SER A 139 -9.77 -56.86 -36.55
N ILE A 140 -9.36 -57.24 -35.32
CA ILE A 140 -9.58 -58.59 -34.75
C ILE A 140 -10.98 -58.73 -34.09
N GLN A 141 -11.68 -57.65 -33.80
CA GLN A 141 -12.88 -57.65 -32.94
C GLN A 141 -14.20 -57.85 -33.73
N ASN A 142 -15.28 -58.23 -33.04
CA ASN A 142 -16.60 -58.60 -33.60
C ASN A 142 -17.22 -57.62 -34.63
N ALA A 143 -16.86 -56.33 -34.57
CA ALA A 143 -17.20 -55.37 -35.62
C ALA A 143 -15.91 -55.01 -36.38
N LEU A 144 -15.70 -55.69 -37.50
CA LEU A 144 -14.53 -55.55 -38.37
C LEU A 144 -14.43 -54.11 -38.90
N THR A 145 -13.32 -53.45 -38.60
CA THR A 145 -12.99 -52.11 -39.10
C THR A 145 -11.76 -52.19 -39.99
N VAL A 146 -11.78 -51.50 -41.14
CA VAL A 146 -10.62 -51.44 -42.03
C VAL A 146 -9.52 -50.62 -41.36
N GLN A 147 -8.39 -51.25 -41.07
CA GLN A 147 -7.22 -50.61 -40.48
C GLN A 147 -6.28 -50.07 -41.56
N ARG A 148 -6.12 -50.83 -42.65
CA ARG A 148 -5.27 -50.49 -43.79
C ARG A 148 -5.99 -50.86 -45.07
N SER A 149 -5.87 -50.04 -46.11
CA SER A 149 -6.45 -50.30 -47.42
C SER A 149 -5.46 -49.92 -48.51
N LEU A 150 -5.15 -50.85 -49.40
CA LEU A 150 -4.41 -50.60 -50.63
C LEU A 150 -5.39 -50.69 -51.79
N LYS A 151 -5.66 -49.55 -52.43
CA LYS A 151 -6.47 -49.46 -53.65
C LYS A 151 -5.54 -49.46 -54.85
N VAL A 152 -5.77 -50.33 -55.83
CA VAL A 152 -4.94 -50.47 -57.03
C VAL A 152 -5.81 -50.30 -58.27
N PHE A 153 -5.43 -49.39 -59.15
CA PHE A 153 -6.14 -49.07 -60.39
C PHE A 153 -5.65 -49.93 -61.56
N GLU A 154 -6.40 -49.95 -62.66
CA GLU A 154 -6.07 -50.73 -63.86
C GLU A 154 -4.69 -50.37 -64.45
N SER A 155 -4.25 -49.11 -64.28
CA SER A 155 -2.92 -48.65 -64.69
C SER A 155 -1.75 -49.27 -63.89
N GLY A 156 -2.04 -49.99 -62.80
CA GLY A 156 -1.06 -50.47 -61.82
C GLY A 156 -0.69 -49.42 -60.76
N ALA A 157 -1.14 -48.17 -60.89
CA ALA A 157 -0.99 -47.19 -59.82
C ALA A 157 -1.77 -47.61 -58.58
N GLY A 158 -1.25 -47.29 -57.39
CA GLY A 158 -1.91 -47.62 -56.14
C GLY A 158 -1.99 -46.42 -55.20
N GLU A 159 -3.01 -46.43 -54.34
CA GLU A 159 -3.19 -45.51 -53.21
C GLU A 159 -3.27 -46.33 -51.92
N PHE A 160 -2.52 -45.92 -50.91
CA PHE A 160 -2.46 -46.63 -49.65
C PHE A 160 -2.96 -45.76 -48.49
N TYR A 161 -3.90 -46.34 -47.74
CA TYR A 161 -4.57 -45.68 -46.64
C TYR A 161 -4.29 -46.44 -45.34
N VAL A 162 -3.99 -45.69 -44.29
CA VAL A 162 -3.94 -46.18 -42.91
C VAL A 162 -4.83 -45.27 -42.08
N HIS A 163 -5.84 -45.84 -41.42
CA HIS A 163 -6.77 -45.06 -40.58
C HIS A 163 -7.43 -43.90 -41.36
N ASN A 164 -7.83 -44.15 -42.60
CA ASN A 164 -8.39 -43.17 -43.55
C ASN A 164 -7.46 -42.01 -43.93
N GLN A 165 -6.17 -42.06 -43.60
CA GLN A 165 -5.18 -41.10 -44.07
C GLN A 165 -4.30 -41.71 -45.17
N ILE A 166 -4.07 -40.94 -46.24
CA ILE A 166 -3.19 -41.35 -47.34
C ILE A 166 -1.75 -41.40 -46.82
N VAL A 167 -1.06 -42.51 -47.08
CA VAL A 167 0.36 -42.72 -46.78
C VAL A 167 1.07 -42.94 -48.12
N SER A 168 2.20 -42.26 -48.33
CA SER A 168 2.99 -42.39 -49.57
C SER A 168 3.41 -43.85 -49.80
N LEU A 169 3.19 -44.33 -51.03
CA LEU A 169 3.58 -45.67 -51.48
C LEU A 169 5.04 -45.75 -51.92
N GLU A 170 5.75 -44.63 -52.04
CA GLU A 170 7.13 -44.56 -52.51
C GLU A 170 8.08 -45.43 -51.67
N GLU A 171 7.93 -45.42 -50.33
CA GLU A 171 8.75 -46.24 -49.42
C GLU A 171 8.53 -47.76 -49.63
N PHE A 172 7.39 -48.16 -50.20
CA PHE A 172 7.02 -49.57 -50.39
C PHE A 172 7.24 -50.05 -51.84
N THR A 173 7.58 -49.13 -52.74
CA THR A 173 7.71 -49.39 -54.18
C THR A 173 9.06 -49.00 -54.75
N SER A 174 10.00 -48.47 -53.94
CA SER A 174 11.32 -48.02 -54.41
C SER A 174 12.12 -49.09 -55.14
N ASP A 175 11.96 -50.35 -54.73
CA ASP A 175 12.72 -51.49 -55.25
C ASP A 175 11.90 -52.32 -56.26
N LEU A 176 10.74 -51.81 -56.68
CA LEU A 176 9.82 -52.48 -57.61
C LEU A 176 9.80 -51.77 -58.96
N ASP A 177 9.59 -52.54 -60.03
CA ASP A 177 9.42 -51.99 -61.37
C ASP A 177 8.21 -51.03 -61.45
N PRO A 178 8.24 -50.05 -62.38
CA PRO A 178 7.14 -49.13 -62.61
C PRO A 178 5.81 -49.86 -62.84
N PRO A 179 4.68 -49.29 -62.40
CA PRO A 179 3.38 -49.91 -62.58
C PRO A 179 3.08 -50.14 -64.08
N GLN A 180 2.67 -51.36 -64.42
CA GLN A 180 2.21 -51.72 -65.76
C GLN A 180 0.69 -51.88 -65.77
N PRO A 181 0.01 -51.54 -66.89
CA PRO A 181 -1.43 -51.75 -67.03
C PRO A 181 -1.81 -53.23 -66.94
N LEU A 182 -2.99 -53.50 -66.38
CA LEU A 182 -3.55 -54.84 -66.29
C LEU A 182 -3.96 -55.36 -67.67
N SER A 183 -3.34 -56.44 -68.12
CA SER A 183 -3.65 -57.16 -69.35
C SER A 183 -3.55 -58.66 -69.10
N LYS A 184 -3.95 -59.47 -70.09
CA LYS A 184 -3.88 -60.93 -70.00
C LYS A 184 -2.46 -61.45 -69.69
N ASP A 185 -1.43 -60.75 -70.16
CA ASP A 185 -0.03 -61.15 -70.01
C ASP A 185 0.61 -60.62 -68.72
N THR A 186 0.06 -59.55 -68.13
CA THR A 186 0.62 -58.90 -66.92
C THR A 186 -0.01 -59.35 -65.60
N VAL A 187 -1.06 -60.20 -65.63
CA VAL A 187 -1.78 -60.68 -64.42
C VAL A 187 -0.83 -61.19 -63.31
N ASN A 188 0.16 -62.02 -63.64
CA ASN A 188 1.09 -62.56 -62.64
C ASN A 188 2.01 -61.48 -62.06
N SER A 189 2.58 -60.62 -62.90
CA SER A 189 3.41 -59.50 -62.46
C SER A 189 2.63 -58.52 -61.57
N PHE A 190 1.35 -58.30 -61.88
CA PHE A 190 0.43 -57.48 -61.07
C PHE A 190 0.22 -58.08 -59.67
N VAL A 191 -0.02 -59.39 -59.58
CA VAL A 191 -0.15 -60.13 -58.32
C VAL A 191 1.16 -60.06 -57.52
N ASP A 192 2.30 -60.30 -58.14
CA ASP A 192 3.62 -60.28 -57.49
C ASP A 192 3.96 -58.90 -56.92
N ARG A 193 3.66 -57.84 -57.68
CA ARG A 193 3.85 -56.46 -57.25
C ARG A 193 2.98 -56.12 -56.05
N ILE A 194 1.69 -56.44 -56.10
CA ILE A 194 0.77 -56.18 -54.98
C ILE A 194 1.15 -57.01 -53.75
N ALA A 195 1.48 -58.29 -53.94
CA ALA A 195 1.91 -59.17 -52.85
C ALA A 195 3.20 -58.65 -52.19
N SER A 196 4.15 -58.13 -52.98
CA SER A 196 5.38 -57.51 -52.48
C SER A 196 5.09 -56.25 -51.66
N ILE A 197 4.24 -55.36 -52.15
CA ILE A 197 3.81 -54.14 -51.43
C ILE A 197 3.13 -54.51 -50.10
N VAL A 198 2.19 -55.46 -50.13
CA VAL A 198 1.48 -55.93 -48.93
C VAL A 198 2.46 -56.58 -47.94
N ASN A 199 3.41 -57.39 -48.41
CA ASN A 199 4.45 -57.99 -47.57
C ASN A 199 5.36 -56.95 -46.89
N CYS A 200 5.69 -55.85 -47.57
CA CYS A 200 6.41 -54.73 -46.98
C CYS A 200 5.56 -53.98 -45.93
N ILE A 201 4.29 -53.68 -46.24
CA ILE A 201 3.37 -53.03 -45.30
C ILE A 201 3.17 -53.86 -44.02
N ARG A 202 3.09 -55.19 -44.14
CA ARG A 202 2.91 -56.10 -43.00
C ARG A 202 4.05 -56.05 -41.98
N LYS A 203 5.26 -55.69 -42.43
CA LYS A 203 6.45 -55.54 -41.55
C LYS A 203 6.46 -54.19 -40.81
N LYS A 204 5.42 -53.36 -40.98
CA LYS A 204 5.24 -52.09 -40.29
C LYS A 204 4.05 -52.17 -39.35
N GLU A 205 4.15 -51.46 -38.25
CA GLU A 205 3.09 -51.29 -37.26
C GLU A 205 2.57 -49.85 -37.25
N VAL A 206 1.36 -49.68 -36.75
CA VAL A 206 0.82 -48.34 -36.52
C VAL A 206 1.53 -47.71 -35.31
N CYS A 207 1.94 -46.46 -35.47
CA CYS A 207 2.48 -45.61 -34.41
C CYS A 207 1.51 -45.60 -33.21
N THR A 208 1.97 -45.65 -31.97
CA THR A 208 1.08 -45.57 -30.80
C THR A 208 0.86 -44.14 -30.30
N GLY A 209 1.46 -43.13 -30.94
CA GLY A 209 1.34 -41.73 -30.53
C GLY A 209 2.04 -41.46 -29.20
N TYR A 210 1.42 -40.64 -28.36
CA TYR A 210 1.85 -40.35 -26.99
C TYR A 210 0.72 -40.64 -26.00
N ASP A 211 0.84 -41.76 -25.30
CA ASP A 211 -0.19 -42.46 -24.51
C ASP A 211 0.05 -42.41 -22.98
N ASP A 212 1.06 -41.66 -22.51
CA ASP A 212 1.37 -41.54 -21.08
C ASP A 212 0.29 -40.73 -20.34
N VAL A 213 -0.39 -41.43 -19.43
CA VAL A 213 -1.53 -40.95 -18.63
C VAL A 213 -1.19 -39.69 -17.83
N LYS A 214 0.07 -39.49 -17.44
CA LYS A 214 0.51 -38.30 -16.69
C LYS A 214 0.19 -36.99 -17.41
N TYR A 215 0.13 -37.01 -18.73
CA TYR A 215 -0.07 -35.82 -19.56
C TYR A 215 -1.47 -35.72 -20.16
N ARG A 216 -2.40 -36.63 -19.79
CA ARG A 216 -3.75 -36.73 -20.39
C ARG A 216 -4.53 -35.41 -20.34
N ASN A 217 -4.48 -34.67 -19.23
CA ASN A 217 -5.13 -33.36 -19.12
C ASN A 217 -4.56 -32.30 -20.08
N ALA A 218 -3.26 -32.41 -20.41
CA ALA A 218 -2.62 -31.50 -21.35
C ALA A 218 -2.98 -31.81 -22.81
N TRP A 219 -3.48 -33.02 -23.12
CA TRP A 219 -3.86 -33.41 -24.49
C TRP A 219 -4.95 -32.51 -25.06
N PHE A 220 -6.02 -32.29 -24.29
CA PHE A 220 -7.19 -31.51 -24.72
C PHE A 220 -6.89 -30.02 -24.99
N SER A 221 -5.82 -29.48 -24.42
CA SER A 221 -5.43 -28.09 -24.63
C SER A 221 -4.29 -27.91 -25.64
N CYS A 222 -3.71 -29.01 -26.14
CA CYS A 222 -2.55 -28.95 -27.02
C CYS A 222 -2.99 -28.73 -28.49
N THR A 223 -2.47 -27.68 -29.13
CA THR A 223 -2.89 -27.24 -30.48
C THR A 223 -2.11 -27.85 -31.64
N VAL A 224 -1.15 -28.75 -31.37
CA VAL A 224 -0.22 -29.31 -32.38
C VAL A 224 -0.45 -30.80 -32.64
N GLY A 225 -1.59 -31.31 -32.21
CA GLY A 225 -2.00 -32.69 -32.40
C GLY A 225 -3.45 -32.93 -31.96
N GLU A 226 -3.87 -34.18 -32.00
CA GLU A 226 -5.23 -34.63 -31.73
C GLU A 226 -5.25 -35.84 -30.79
N VAL A 227 -6.38 -36.03 -30.11
CA VAL A 227 -6.64 -37.21 -29.30
C VAL A 227 -7.26 -38.28 -30.18
N ASP A 228 -6.51 -39.36 -30.41
CA ASP A 228 -6.96 -40.55 -31.12
C ASP A 228 -7.50 -41.57 -30.10
N ARG A 229 -8.83 -41.76 -30.11
CA ARG A 229 -9.56 -42.69 -29.23
C ARG A 229 -9.64 -44.11 -29.80
N ASN A 230 -8.73 -44.46 -30.70
CA ASN A 230 -8.64 -45.76 -31.36
C ASN A 230 -9.91 -46.23 -32.08
N PRO A 231 -10.52 -45.41 -32.97
CA PRO A 231 -11.73 -45.80 -33.69
C PRO A 231 -11.51 -47.00 -34.64
N PHE A 232 -10.26 -47.24 -35.05
CA PHE A 232 -9.88 -48.35 -35.95
C PHE A 232 -9.52 -49.65 -35.20
N LYS A 233 -9.67 -49.68 -33.87
CA LYS A 233 -9.50 -50.86 -33.02
C LYS A 233 -8.11 -51.51 -33.14
N GLU A 234 -7.05 -50.70 -33.18
CA GLU A 234 -5.67 -51.17 -33.06
C GLU A 234 -5.42 -51.79 -31.68
N CYS A 235 -4.62 -52.86 -31.63
CA CYS A 235 -4.30 -53.51 -30.35
C CYS A 235 -3.27 -52.74 -29.52
N ARG A 236 -2.48 -51.85 -30.14
CA ARG A 236 -1.29 -51.26 -29.51
C ARG A 236 -1.58 -50.06 -28.58
N TYR A 237 -2.77 -49.48 -28.64
CA TYR A 237 -3.15 -48.33 -27.81
C TYR A 237 -4.67 -48.30 -27.59
N VAL A 238 -5.13 -47.64 -26.53
CA VAL A 238 -6.57 -47.44 -26.23
C VAL A 238 -6.98 -46.01 -26.58
N GLU A 239 -6.26 -45.04 -26.02
CA GLU A 239 -6.39 -43.62 -26.34
C GLU A 239 -4.98 -43.03 -26.34
N THR A 240 -4.69 -42.15 -27.28
CA THR A 240 -3.35 -41.56 -27.41
C THR A 240 -3.40 -40.17 -28.02
N PHE A 241 -2.42 -39.33 -27.71
CA PHE A 241 -2.25 -38.05 -28.39
C PHE A 241 -1.30 -38.20 -29.58
N ARG A 242 -1.76 -37.83 -30.79
CA ARG A 242 -0.96 -37.90 -32.02
C ARG A 242 -0.65 -36.50 -32.54
N SER A 243 0.56 -36.31 -33.03
CA SER A 243 0.87 -35.11 -33.81
C SER A 243 0.05 -35.10 -35.11
N PHE A 244 -0.37 -33.92 -35.57
CA PHE A 244 -0.96 -33.76 -36.90
C PHE A 244 -0.02 -34.20 -38.04
N MET A 245 1.30 -34.25 -37.79
CA MET A 245 2.33 -34.69 -38.74
C MET A 245 2.78 -36.14 -38.50
N CYS A 246 1.92 -36.97 -37.88
CA CYS A 246 2.24 -38.36 -37.60
C CYS A 246 2.37 -39.18 -38.90
N THR A 247 3.50 -39.88 -39.09
CA THR A 247 3.73 -40.76 -40.26
C THR A 247 2.82 -42.01 -40.31
N ARG A 248 1.98 -42.23 -39.28
CA ARG A 248 1.06 -43.36 -39.05
C ARG A 248 1.71 -44.75 -39.00
N LEU A 249 2.56 -45.13 -39.95
CA LEU A 249 3.33 -46.37 -39.93
C LEU A 249 4.76 -46.15 -39.46
N ILE A 250 5.26 -47.14 -38.73
CA ILE A 250 6.62 -47.22 -38.22
C ILE A 250 7.14 -48.66 -38.32
N PRO A 251 8.47 -48.87 -38.33
CA PRO A 251 9.05 -50.20 -38.22
C PRO A 251 8.68 -50.86 -36.87
N ASN A 252 8.54 -52.19 -36.86
CA ASN A 252 8.11 -52.97 -35.68
C ASN A 252 8.99 -52.81 -34.43
N ASN A 253 10.23 -52.30 -34.56
CA ASN A 253 11.11 -52.03 -33.42
C ASN A 253 10.85 -50.68 -32.73
N LYS A 254 9.87 -49.90 -33.21
CA LYS A 254 9.51 -48.61 -32.62
C LYS A 254 8.05 -48.62 -32.15
N TRP A 255 7.80 -47.86 -31.11
CA TRP A 255 6.45 -47.62 -30.59
C TRP A 255 5.81 -46.37 -31.19
N ARG A 256 6.61 -45.35 -31.53
CA ARG A 256 6.11 -44.07 -32.08
C ARG A 256 7.04 -43.46 -33.12
N CYS A 257 6.49 -42.65 -34.02
CA CYS A 257 7.24 -41.93 -35.04
C CYS A 257 7.98 -40.71 -34.45
N GLY A 258 8.90 -40.13 -35.23
CA GLY A 258 9.72 -38.98 -34.80
C GLY A 258 8.88 -37.75 -34.42
N GLU A 259 7.81 -37.46 -35.16
CA GLU A 259 6.94 -36.32 -34.87
C GLU A 259 6.13 -36.52 -33.59
N CYS A 260 5.57 -37.71 -33.36
CA CYS A 260 4.90 -38.03 -32.10
C CYS A 260 5.87 -38.07 -30.91
N ALA A 261 7.15 -38.44 -31.10
CA ALA A 261 8.15 -38.39 -30.04
C ALA A 261 8.47 -36.95 -29.58
N LYS A 262 8.44 -35.98 -30.50
CA LYS A 262 8.67 -34.55 -30.18
C LYS A 262 7.57 -33.96 -29.28
N MET A 263 6.41 -34.60 -29.19
CA MET A 263 5.26 -34.11 -28.40
C MET A 263 5.50 -34.06 -26.89
N LEU A 264 6.50 -34.77 -26.36
CA LEU A 264 6.84 -34.74 -24.94
C LEU A 264 7.15 -33.31 -24.44
N LYS A 265 7.90 -32.52 -25.21
CA LYS A 265 8.30 -31.16 -24.79
C LYS A 265 7.07 -30.22 -24.68
N PRO A 266 6.20 -30.10 -25.70
CA PRO A 266 4.95 -29.34 -25.59
C PRO A 266 4.05 -29.81 -24.45
N LEU A 267 3.81 -31.12 -24.32
CA LEU A 267 2.93 -31.68 -23.30
C LEU A 267 3.47 -31.43 -21.88
N LYS A 268 4.78 -31.59 -21.67
CA LYS A 268 5.44 -31.33 -20.39
C LYS A 268 5.38 -29.86 -19.99
N ARG A 269 5.66 -28.93 -20.93
CA ARG A 269 5.55 -27.48 -20.67
C ARG A 269 4.14 -27.10 -20.27
N ARG A 270 3.13 -27.63 -20.96
CA ARG A 270 1.73 -27.29 -20.69
C ARG A 270 1.24 -27.89 -19.37
N SER A 271 1.59 -29.14 -19.08
CA SER A 271 1.35 -29.77 -17.78
C SER A 271 1.98 -28.98 -16.62
N GLN A 272 3.21 -28.48 -16.78
CA GLN A 272 3.86 -27.61 -15.79
C GLN A 272 3.20 -26.24 -15.65
N SER A 273 2.78 -25.64 -16.75
CA SER A 273 2.03 -24.37 -16.75
C SER A 273 0.68 -24.52 -16.04
N MET A 274 -0.03 -25.63 -16.24
CA MET A 274 -1.29 -25.93 -15.55
C MET A 274 -1.08 -26.23 -14.06
N ALA A 275 0.12 -26.64 -13.64
CA ALA A 275 0.49 -26.81 -12.23
C ALA A 275 0.95 -25.50 -11.55
N GLN A 276 1.15 -24.42 -12.31
CA GLN A 276 1.69 -23.13 -11.84
C GLN A 276 0.61 -22.09 -11.48
N ASP A 277 -0.50 -22.52 -10.87
CA ASP A 277 -1.41 -21.62 -10.14
C ASP A 277 -0.83 -21.16 -8.78
N GLN A 278 0.49 -21.14 -8.62
CA GLN A 278 1.15 -20.60 -7.44
C GLN A 278 1.51 -19.13 -7.66
N ALA A 279 0.74 -18.24 -7.03
CA ALA A 279 1.07 -16.84 -6.93
C ALA A 279 2.44 -16.64 -6.26
N ASN A 280 3.14 -15.57 -6.66
CA ASN A 280 4.38 -15.16 -6.02
C ASN A 280 4.18 -15.01 -4.49
N PRO A 281 5.09 -15.52 -3.64
CA PRO A 281 4.98 -15.42 -2.18
C PRO A 281 4.77 -13.99 -1.65
N ASN A 282 5.25 -12.97 -2.38
CA ASN A 282 5.11 -11.56 -2.04
C ASN A 282 3.84 -10.89 -2.59
N THR A 283 2.97 -11.63 -3.29
CA THR A 283 1.69 -11.11 -3.76
C THR A 283 0.80 -10.80 -2.55
N LYS A 284 0.25 -9.57 -2.52
CA LYS A 284 -0.69 -9.15 -1.46
C LYS A 284 -1.94 -10.02 -1.51
N ASN A 285 -2.51 -10.33 -0.34
CA ASN A 285 -3.65 -11.24 -0.21
C ASN A 285 -4.88 -10.83 -1.04
N ILE A 286 -5.06 -9.53 -1.32
CA ILE A 286 -6.14 -8.99 -2.16
C ILE A 286 -6.09 -9.50 -3.60
N TYR A 287 -4.91 -9.92 -4.07
CA TYR A 287 -4.69 -10.42 -5.42
C TYR A 287 -4.53 -11.95 -5.46
N LEU A 288 -4.81 -12.65 -4.36
CA LEU A 288 -4.76 -14.11 -4.29
C LEU A 288 -6.18 -14.68 -4.41
N THR A 289 -6.32 -15.79 -5.12
CA THR A 289 -7.56 -16.57 -5.09
C THR A 289 -7.71 -17.27 -3.73
N GLU A 290 -8.93 -17.69 -3.40
CA GLU A 290 -9.23 -18.39 -2.13
C GLU A 290 -8.35 -19.64 -1.93
N GLN A 291 -8.18 -20.44 -3.00
CA GLN A 291 -7.33 -21.62 -2.99
C GLN A 291 -5.84 -21.28 -2.79
N GLN A 292 -5.36 -20.19 -3.39
CA GLN A 292 -4.00 -19.70 -3.18
C GLN A 292 -3.79 -19.20 -1.74
N MET A 293 -4.81 -18.59 -1.15
CA MET A 293 -4.79 -18.12 0.24
C MET A 293 -4.73 -19.29 1.23
N LEU A 294 -5.50 -20.36 0.99
CA LEU A 294 -5.45 -21.62 1.75
C LEU A 294 -4.06 -22.27 1.70
N ASN A 295 -3.48 -22.40 0.51
CA ASN A 295 -2.14 -22.96 0.33
C ASN A 295 -1.06 -22.12 1.05
N LYS A 296 -1.16 -20.78 0.98
CA LYS A 296 -0.27 -19.86 1.70
C LYS A 296 -0.41 -20.03 3.21
N MET A 297 -1.63 -20.16 3.73
CA MET A 297 -1.90 -20.40 5.15
C MET A 297 -1.30 -21.72 5.63
N GLN A 298 -1.48 -22.81 4.88
CA GLN A 298 -0.91 -24.12 5.22
C GLN A 298 0.61 -24.10 5.25
N LYS A 299 1.25 -23.46 4.26
CA LYS A 299 2.71 -23.29 4.22
C LYS A 299 3.22 -22.50 5.44
N GLN A 300 2.57 -21.38 5.78
CA GLN A 300 2.90 -20.59 6.96
C GLN A 300 2.75 -21.40 8.26
N ARG A 301 1.70 -22.21 8.39
CA ARG A 301 1.53 -23.12 9.54
C ARG A 301 2.70 -24.12 9.66
N SER A 302 3.15 -24.68 8.55
CA SER A 302 4.30 -25.60 8.51
C SER A 302 5.61 -24.90 8.92
N GLU A 303 5.86 -23.70 8.40
CA GLU A 303 7.02 -22.88 8.77
C GLU A 303 7.03 -22.52 10.27
N ILE A 304 5.88 -22.13 10.83
CA ILE A 304 5.71 -21.89 12.27
C ILE A 304 6.03 -23.14 13.08
N ASN A 305 5.53 -24.30 12.67
CA ASN A 305 5.80 -25.57 13.37
C ASN A 305 7.29 -25.94 13.32
N ASN A 306 7.95 -25.74 12.19
CA ASN A 306 9.39 -25.97 12.07
C ASN A 306 10.22 -25.01 12.92
N ALA A 307 9.84 -23.73 12.97
CA ALA A 307 10.46 -22.74 13.85
C ALA A 307 10.29 -23.11 15.33
N LYS A 308 9.09 -23.54 15.75
CA LYS A 308 8.81 -24.02 17.12
C LYS A 308 9.70 -25.22 17.49
N LYS A 309 9.83 -26.21 16.60
CA LYS A 309 10.74 -27.36 16.79
C LYS A 309 12.20 -26.93 16.95
N LYS A 310 12.64 -25.94 16.17
CA LYS A 310 14.00 -25.38 16.28
C LYS A 310 14.22 -24.67 17.61
N ILE A 311 13.26 -23.86 18.07
CA ILE A 311 13.30 -23.20 19.38
C ILE A 311 13.44 -24.23 20.49
N TYR A 312 12.63 -25.30 20.47
CA TYR A 312 12.70 -26.37 21.46
C TYR A 312 14.09 -27.00 21.55
N ARG A 313 14.68 -27.37 20.39
CA ARG A 313 16.05 -27.92 20.33
C ARG A 313 17.11 -26.96 20.86
N LEU A 314 16.95 -25.65 20.61
CA LEU A 314 17.88 -24.63 21.12
C LEU A 314 17.74 -24.45 22.64
N GLN A 315 16.52 -24.47 23.16
CA GLN A 315 16.25 -24.39 24.60
C GLN A 315 16.85 -25.59 25.35
N GLU A 316 16.72 -26.81 24.79
CA GLU A 316 17.30 -28.03 25.33
C GLU A 316 18.83 -27.94 25.41
N LYS A 317 19.48 -27.52 24.32
CA LYS A 317 20.94 -27.26 24.31
C LYS A 317 21.36 -26.21 25.33
N MET A 318 20.57 -25.14 25.48
CA MET A 318 20.87 -24.08 26.45
C MET A 318 20.76 -24.60 27.89
N GLN A 319 19.79 -25.47 28.17
CA GLN A 319 19.65 -26.15 29.46
C GLN A 319 20.80 -27.13 29.75
N GLU A 320 21.30 -27.86 28.74
CA GLU A 320 22.49 -28.71 28.89
C GLU A 320 23.73 -27.88 29.23
N ILE A 321 23.94 -26.75 28.55
CA ILE A 321 25.04 -25.84 28.84
C ILE A 321 24.91 -25.26 30.25
N LEU A 322 23.72 -24.80 30.65
CA LEU A 322 23.46 -24.32 32.01
C LEU A 322 23.67 -25.39 33.09
N LYS A 323 23.36 -26.66 32.82
CA LYS A 323 23.65 -27.76 33.77
C LYS A 323 25.14 -28.09 33.86
N LYS A 324 25.89 -27.96 32.76
CA LYS A 324 27.33 -28.28 32.70
C LYS A 324 28.20 -27.14 33.23
N GLU A 325 27.85 -25.90 32.95
CA GLU A 325 28.68 -24.72 33.19
C GLU A 325 28.04 -23.72 34.17
N GLY A 326 26.75 -23.87 34.48
CA GLY A 326 26.04 -22.96 35.39
C GLY A 326 26.31 -23.29 36.85
N VAL A 327 26.80 -22.29 37.58
CA VAL A 327 26.86 -22.34 39.05
C VAL A 327 25.48 -21.92 39.59
N PRO A 328 24.80 -22.77 40.40
CA PRO A 328 23.54 -22.38 41.04
C PRO A 328 23.80 -21.26 42.05
N ILE A 329 23.08 -20.15 41.92
CA ILE A 329 23.09 -19.07 42.91
C ILE A 329 22.34 -19.59 44.13
N ASP A 330 23.07 -19.94 45.19
CA ASP A 330 22.48 -20.35 46.46
C ASP A 330 22.05 -19.13 47.29
N GLN A 331 21.36 -19.38 48.40
CA GLN A 331 20.89 -18.32 49.31
C GLN A 331 22.08 -17.49 49.83
N SER A 332 23.24 -18.12 50.06
CA SER A 332 24.47 -17.48 50.52
C SER A 332 25.02 -16.45 49.52
N MET A 333 25.04 -16.76 48.22
CA MET A 333 25.44 -15.82 47.18
C MET A 333 24.44 -14.68 47.01
N SER A 334 23.14 -14.94 47.23
CA SER A 334 22.11 -13.90 47.21
C SER A 334 22.26 -12.93 48.39
N ASP A 335 22.62 -13.44 49.57
CA ASP A 335 22.89 -12.65 50.78
C ASP A 335 24.20 -11.88 50.65
N ALA A 336 25.26 -12.49 50.11
CA ALA A 336 26.52 -11.82 49.79
C ALA A 336 26.33 -10.69 48.75
N MET A 337 25.46 -10.89 47.76
CA MET A 337 25.13 -9.84 46.79
C MET A 337 24.34 -8.69 47.44
N LEU A 338 23.44 -8.99 48.38
CA LEU A 338 22.74 -7.96 49.17
C LEU A 338 23.71 -7.16 50.06
N ASP A 339 24.71 -7.82 50.65
CA ASP A 339 25.76 -7.18 51.44
C ASP A 339 26.70 -6.32 50.57
N ILE A 340 27.07 -6.80 49.38
CA ILE A 340 27.84 -6.00 48.41
C ILE A 340 27.03 -4.77 47.97
N LEU A 341 25.72 -4.91 47.78
CA LEU A 341 24.83 -3.81 47.40
C LEU A 341 24.62 -2.81 48.56
N SER A 342 24.58 -3.28 49.80
CA SER A 342 24.43 -2.41 50.98
C SER A 342 25.71 -1.60 51.27
N GLN A 343 26.88 -2.14 50.91
CA GLN A 343 28.19 -1.49 51.03
C GLN A 343 28.55 -0.58 49.85
N CYS A 344 27.75 -0.57 48.78
CA CYS A 344 28.07 0.17 47.55
C CYS A 344 27.61 1.65 47.64
N GLU A 345 28.47 2.55 48.14
CA GLU A 345 28.17 3.99 48.31
C GLU A 345 27.80 4.74 47.02
N LYS A 346 28.10 4.19 45.83
CA LYS A 346 27.94 4.87 44.52
C LYS A 346 26.65 4.54 43.77
N LEU A 347 25.74 3.72 44.32
CA LEU A 347 24.50 3.36 43.62
C LEU A 347 23.42 4.43 43.79
N SER A 348 22.76 4.79 42.69
CA SER A 348 21.58 5.65 42.76
C SER A 348 20.38 4.91 43.41
N PRO A 349 19.44 5.63 44.04
CA PRO A 349 18.24 5.01 44.63
C PRO A 349 17.44 4.15 43.64
N ALA A 350 17.37 4.56 42.38
CA ALA A 350 16.68 3.79 41.33
C ALA A 350 17.39 2.48 41.00
N GLN A 351 18.73 2.47 40.98
CA GLN A 351 19.53 1.24 40.78
C GLN A 351 19.39 0.28 41.95
N SER A 352 19.43 0.80 43.18
CA SER A 352 19.24 -0.02 44.38
C SER A 352 17.88 -0.71 44.38
N ILE A 353 16.78 0.03 44.13
CA ILE A 353 15.44 -0.56 44.03
C ILE A 353 15.34 -1.57 42.89
N PHE A 354 15.94 -1.27 41.73
CA PHE A 354 15.95 -2.21 40.61
C PHE A 354 16.59 -3.54 41.01
N LEU A 355 17.79 -3.51 41.61
CA LEU A 355 18.52 -4.70 42.01
C LEU A 355 17.80 -5.48 43.13
N GLN A 356 17.28 -4.78 44.14
CA GLN A 356 16.45 -5.40 45.19
C GLN A 356 15.23 -6.12 44.61
N GLN A 357 14.57 -5.51 43.62
CA GLN A 357 13.41 -6.12 42.97
C GLN A 357 13.80 -7.31 42.06
N GLN A 358 15.00 -7.31 41.47
CA GLN A 358 15.52 -8.47 40.75
C GLN A 358 15.75 -9.66 41.69
N ILE A 359 16.38 -9.42 42.85
CA ILE A 359 16.62 -10.46 43.88
C ILE A 359 15.28 -10.97 44.42
N LYS A 360 14.35 -10.07 44.78
CA LYS A 360 13.02 -10.47 45.23
C LYS A 360 12.32 -11.35 44.19
N ALA A 361 12.45 -11.03 42.90
CA ALA A 361 11.87 -11.81 41.81
C ALA A 361 12.60 -13.13 41.55
N SER A 362 13.89 -13.25 41.87
CA SER A 362 14.64 -14.52 41.78
C SER A 362 14.17 -15.52 42.83
N GLN A 363 13.87 -15.04 44.03
CA GLN A 363 13.43 -15.85 45.18
C GLN A 363 11.96 -16.32 45.10
N GLN A 364 11.13 -15.76 44.22
CA GLN A 364 9.73 -16.19 44.10
C GLN A 364 9.61 -17.54 43.39
N LYS A 365 8.85 -18.48 44.00
CA LYS A 365 8.52 -19.79 43.39
C LYS A 365 7.66 -19.67 42.12
N HIS A 366 6.75 -18.69 42.10
CA HIS A 366 5.86 -18.44 40.96
C HIS A 366 5.85 -16.97 40.58
N ALA A 367 5.87 -16.70 39.27
CA ALA A 367 5.86 -15.33 38.74
C ALA A 367 4.63 -14.51 39.19
N ALA A 368 3.48 -15.16 39.39
CA ALA A 368 2.24 -14.51 39.86
C ALA A 368 2.31 -14.00 41.33
N GLY A 369 3.25 -14.53 42.12
CA GLY A 369 3.50 -14.08 43.50
C GLY A 369 4.28 -12.77 43.58
N MET A 370 4.96 -12.36 42.50
CA MET A 370 5.78 -11.16 42.51
C MET A 370 4.92 -9.89 42.62
N ARG A 371 5.28 -9.03 43.58
CA ARG A 371 4.71 -7.69 43.75
C ARG A 371 5.81 -6.66 43.54
N TRP A 372 5.75 -6.02 42.38
CA TRP A 372 6.72 -5.04 41.91
C TRP A 372 6.56 -3.70 42.63
N HIS A 373 7.70 -3.08 42.94
CA HIS A 373 7.73 -1.71 43.42
C HIS A 373 7.15 -0.74 42.36
N PRO A 374 6.37 0.30 42.75
CA PRO A 374 5.78 1.26 41.81
C PRO A 374 6.79 1.88 40.82
N THR A 375 7.97 2.26 41.29
CA THR A 375 9.10 2.71 40.46
C THR A 375 9.47 1.73 39.33
N ILE A 376 9.43 0.42 39.58
CA ILE A 376 9.72 -0.60 38.54
C ILE A 376 8.57 -0.73 37.55
N ILE A 377 7.31 -0.62 38.01
CA ILE A 377 6.16 -0.54 37.10
C ILE A 377 6.26 0.71 36.21
N ARG A 378 6.60 1.88 36.78
CA ARG A 378 6.83 3.13 36.03
C ARG A 378 7.92 2.97 34.96
N PHE A 379 9.06 2.37 35.35
CA PHE A 379 10.16 2.06 34.44
C PHE A 379 9.73 1.10 33.32
N ALA A 380 9.08 0.00 33.68
CA ALA A 380 8.61 -1.02 32.75
C ALA A 380 7.54 -0.48 31.78
N LEU A 381 6.59 0.33 32.27
CA LEU A 381 5.59 1.03 31.44
C LEU A 381 6.27 1.97 30.45
N SER A 382 7.22 2.79 30.90
CA SER A 382 7.95 3.73 30.03
C SER A 382 8.67 2.99 28.92
N LEU A 383 9.36 1.90 29.24
CA LEU A 383 10.10 1.09 28.29
C LEU A 383 9.15 0.37 27.31
N HIS A 384 8.12 -0.31 27.82
CA HIS A 384 7.13 -1.04 27.01
C HIS A 384 6.35 -0.11 26.07
N LEU A 385 5.90 1.05 26.52
CA LEU A 385 5.14 1.99 25.68
C LEU A 385 6.03 2.71 24.65
N THR A 386 7.34 2.80 24.90
CA THR A 386 8.34 3.33 23.96
C THR A 386 8.69 2.29 22.89
N SER A 387 9.00 1.06 23.30
CA SER A 387 9.31 -0.05 22.40
C SER A 387 8.86 -1.39 23.03
N PRO A 388 7.67 -1.88 22.66
CA PRO A 388 7.20 -3.18 23.13
C PRO A 388 8.16 -4.31 22.73
N ALA A 389 8.70 -4.26 21.51
CA ALA A 389 9.63 -5.28 21.02
C ALA A 389 10.93 -5.35 21.82
N ALA A 390 11.52 -4.20 22.17
CA ALA A 390 12.72 -4.18 23.01
C ALA A 390 12.42 -4.65 24.44
N TYR A 391 11.26 -4.27 24.98
CA TYR A 391 10.81 -4.72 26.30
C TYR A 391 10.62 -6.24 26.37
N GLU A 392 9.94 -6.81 25.38
CA GLU A 392 9.71 -8.25 25.31
C GLU A 392 11.02 -9.01 25.11
N LEU A 393 11.94 -8.51 24.27
CA LEU A 393 13.27 -9.10 24.14
C LEU A 393 14.02 -9.15 25.49
N MET A 394 14.04 -8.05 26.25
CA MET A 394 14.69 -8.02 27.57
C MET A 394 14.04 -8.99 28.56
N ARG A 395 12.72 -9.17 28.49
CA ARG A 395 11.99 -10.07 29.37
C ARG A 395 12.18 -11.54 28.98
N GLU A 396 12.10 -11.87 27.70
CA GLU A 396 12.19 -13.23 27.16
C GLU A 396 13.60 -13.80 27.21
N THR A 397 14.63 -12.95 27.07
CA THR A 397 16.03 -13.37 27.23
C THR A 397 16.37 -13.81 28.65
N GLY A 398 15.55 -13.46 29.65
CA GLY A 398 15.78 -13.81 31.05
C GLY A 398 16.93 -13.04 31.71
N MET A 399 17.60 -12.13 30.98
CA MET A 399 18.67 -11.29 31.53
C MET A 399 18.17 -10.35 32.63
N VAL A 400 16.91 -9.92 32.55
CA VAL A 400 16.26 -9.08 33.55
C VAL A 400 14.84 -9.60 33.78
N LYS A 401 14.47 -9.79 35.06
CA LYS A 401 13.08 -10.08 35.44
C LYS A 401 12.28 -8.78 35.41
N LEU A 402 11.27 -8.71 34.56
CA LEU A 402 10.40 -7.55 34.41
C LEU A 402 8.91 -7.95 34.50
N PRO A 403 8.00 -7.00 34.82
CA PRO A 403 6.56 -7.24 34.80
C PRO A 403 6.05 -7.80 33.47
N SER A 404 5.01 -8.63 33.51
CA SER A 404 4.37 -9.12 32.27
C SER A 404 3.64 -7.99 31.53
N SER A 405 3.46 -8.11 30.22
CA SER A 405 2.71 -7.14 29.41
C SER A 405 1.24 -7.09 29.86
N SER A 406 0.67 -8.21 30.33
CA SER A 406 -0.65 -8.26 30.96
C SER A 406 -0.70 -7.42 32.23
N THR A 407 0.32 -7.48 33.08
CA THR A 407 0.43 -6.61 34.26
C THR A 407 0.51 -5.15 33.85
N LEU A 408 1.33 -4.80 32.85
CA LEU A 408 1.44 -3.43 32.34
C LEU A 408 0.14 -2.93 31.68
N PHE A 409 -0.64 -3.82 31.08
CA PHE A 409 -1.95 -3.50 30.51
C PHE A 409 -2.90 -2.96 31.57
N GLU A 410 -2.92 -3.56 32.76
CA GLU A 410 -3.76 -3.13 33.89
C GLU A 410 -3.44 -1.71 34.39
N TYR A 411 -2.18 -1.29 34.29
CA TYR A 411 -1.74 0.06 34.67
C TYR A 411 -1.88 1.09 33.54
N SER A 412 -1.82 0.67 32.27
CA SER A 412 -1.98 1.56 31.12
C SER A 412 -3.44 1.78 30.73
N HIS A 413 -4.34 0.87 31.10
CA HIS A 413 -5.76 0.88 30.73
C HIS A 413 -6.68 1.09 31.95
N VAL A 414 -6.29 1.98 32.87
CA VAL A 414 -7.08 2.28 34.09
C VAL A 414 -8.45 2.85 33.75
N LYS A 415 -8.51 3.80 32.81
CA LYS A 415 -9.75 4.41 32.32
C LYS A 415 -10.01 4.06 30.85
N PRO A 416 -11.28 3.95 30.42
CA PRO A 416 -11.64 3.80 29.01
C PRO A 416 -11.12 5.01 28.21
N VAL A 417 -10.87 4.78 26.92
CA VAL A 417 -10.48 5.88 26.04
C VAL A 417 -11.72 6.37 25.33
N GLU A 418 -12.05 7.63 25.56
CA GLU A 418 -13.24 8.30 25.02
C GLU A 418 -12.83 9.44 24.12
N GLU A 419 -13.73 9.79 23.21
CA GLU A 419 -13.62 11.01 22.42
C GLU A 419 -13.92 12.23 23.30
N GLY A 420 -13.33 13.37 22.95
CA GLY A 420 -13.60 14.66 23.57
C GLY A 420 -12.44 15.22 24.36
N VAL A 421 -12.77 16.04 25.35
CA VAL A 421 -11.81 16.70 26.24
C VAL A 421 -11.37 15.72 27.33
N ASP A 422 -10.06 15.47 27.43
CA ASP A 422 -9.49 14.56 28.41
C ASP A 422 -9.36 15.24 29.78
N LYS A 423 -10.30 14.94 30.68
CA LYS A 423 -10.35 15.50 32.03
C LYS A 423 -9.10 15.17 32.86
N LEU A 424 -8.53 13.98 32.71
CA LEU A 424 -7.33 13.58 33.45
C LEU A 424 -6.12 14.41 33.04
N VAL A 425 -5.98 14.65 31.73
CA VAL A 425 -4.92 15.51 31.22
C VAL A 425 -5.09 16.92 31.77
N LEU A 426 -6.32 17.45 31.77
CA LEU A 426 -6.60 18.79 32.29
C LEU A 426 -6.31 18.93 33.79
N GLU A 427 -6.75 17.98 34.61
CA GLU A 427 -6.46 17.94 36.05
C GLU A 427 -4.94 17.94 36.30
N SER A 428 -4.22 17.07 35.61
CA SER A 428 -2.76 16.99 35.72
C SER A 428 -2.04 18.24 35.19
N LEU A 429 -2.57 18.87 34.15
CA LEU A 429 -2.03 20.13 33.65
C LEU A 429 -2.25 21.25 34.65
N ALA A 430 -3.44 21.33 35.26
CA ALA A 430 -3.75 22.32 36.29
C ALA A 430 -2.77 22.19 37.47
N GLU A 431 -2.55 20.98 38.00
CA GLU A 431 -1.56 20.74 39.05
C GLU A 431 -0.14 21.21 38.68
N ARG A 432 0.27 20.99 37.42
CA ARG A 432 1.59 21.41 36.91
C ARG A 432 1.71 22.92 36.67
N VAL A 433 0.59 23.60 36.44
CA VAL A 433 0.53 25.04 36.13
C VAL A 433 0.36 25.88 37.41
N VAL A 434 -0.29 25.35 38.45
CA VAL A 434 -0.52 26.02 39.74
C VAL A 434 0.78 26.40 40.46
N PHE A 435 1.93 25.82 40.10
CA PHE A 435 3.25 26.25 40.58
C PHE A 435 3.93 27.25 39.63
N GLN A 436 3.53 28.52 39.68
CA GLN A 436 4.35 29.61 39.13
C GLN A 436 5.43 30.00 40.15
N LYS A 437 6.62 29.36 40.04
CA LYS A 437 7.78 29.57 40.94
C LYS A 437 8.22 31.02 41.12
N SER A 438 7.84 31.94 40.24
CA SER A 438 8.26 33.34 40.26
C SER A 438 7.26 34.31 40.89
N SER A 439 5.98 33.95 41.04
CA SER A 439 4.93 34.90 41.46
C SER A 439 4.11 34.45 42.66
N GLY A 440 4.07 33.16 42.99
CA GLY A 440 3.30 32.64 44.13
C GLY A 440 1.79 32.93 44.09
N LYS A 441 1.24 33.38 42.95
CA LYS A 441 -0.14 33.87 42.85
C LYS A 441 -1.03 32.82 42.16
N LEU A 442 -2.06 32.36 42.87
CA LEU A 442 -3.16 31.57 42.31
C LEU A 442 -4.01 32.47 41.39
N LEU A 443 -4.27 32.05 40.15
CA LEU A 443 -5.09 32.79 39.18
C LEU A 443 -6.43 32.07 38.90
N GLY A 444 -7.48 32.60 39.54
CA GLY A 444 -8.82 32.88 39.01
C GLY A 444 -9.61 31.80 38.27
N TYR A 445 -10.72 31.37 38.88
CA TYR A 445 -11.85 30.70 38.24
C TYR A 445 -12.66 31.71 37.38
N THR A 446 -13.16 31.28 36.22
CA THR A 446 -14.17 32.01 35.43
C THR A 446 -15.50 31.26 35.44
N THR A 447 -16.60 32.00 35.58
CA THR A 447 -17.98 31.51 35.40
C THR A 447 -18.34 31.47 33.90
N LEU A 448 -18.87 30.33 33.43
CA LEU A 448 -19.01 29.98 32.00
C LEU A 448 -20.45 29.95 31.48
N ASP A 449 -21.37 30.71 32.10
CA ASP A 449 -22.80 30.59 31.79
C ASP A 449 -23.14 31.01 30.33
N ASP A 450 -22.32 31.86 29.71
CA ASP A 450 -22.52 32.32 28.33
C ASP A 450 -22.00 31.32 27.28
N ILE A 451 -20.89 30.62 27.55
CA ILE A 451 -20.35 29.61 26.63
C ILE A 451 -21.24 28.39 26.61
N ASP A 452 -21.66 27.89 27.78
CA ASP A 452 -22.49 26.69 27.84
C ASP A 452 -23.83 26.90 27.12
N ARG A 453 -24.36 28.14 27.12
CA ARG A 453 -25.57 28.50 26.37
C ARG A 453 -25.33 28.57 24.86
N GLU A 454 -24.27 29.24 24.41
CA GLU A 454 -23.92 29.36 22.98
C GLU A 454 -23.54 28.00 22.39
N MET A 455 -22.85 27.16 23.17
CA MET A 455 -22.50 25.78 22.85
C MET A 455 -23.73 24.90 22.74
N LYS A 456 -24.65 24.94 23.71
CA LYS A 456 -25.93 24.19 23.63
C LYS A 456 -26.78 24.60 22.44
N CYS A 457 -26.90 25.90 22.15
CA CYS A 457 -27.63 26.37 20.97
C CYS A 457 -27.03 25.84 19.66
N LEU A 458 -25.71 25.76 19.56
CA LEU A 458 -25.02 25.26 18.38
C LEU A 458 -24.98 23.72 18.30
N GLU A 459 -24.85 23.02 19.43
CA GLU A 459 -24.99 21.56 19.53
C GLU A 459 -26.40 21.14 19.09
N ASN A 460 -27.45 21.84 19.53
CA ASN A 460 -28.84 21.62 19.10
C ASN A 460 -29.08 21.90 17.59
N LEU A 461 -28.26 22.73 16.93
CA LEU A 461 -28.33 22.95 15.49
C LEU A 461 -27.62 21.86 14.66
N ILE A 462 -26.76 21.07 15.31
CA ILE A 462 -26.05 19.94 14.70
C ILE A 462 -26.77 18.63 14.98
N GLU A 463 -27.40 18.52 16.16
CA GLU A 463 -28.25 17.40 16.55
C GLU A 463 -29.66 17.56 15.97
N ASN A 464 -29.82 17.22 14.69
CA ASN A 464 -31.02 16.51 14.25
C ASN A 464 -30.67 15.02 14.30
N PRO A 465 -30.96 14.30 15.40
CA PRO A 465 -30.65 12.90 15.49
C PRO A 465 -31.75 12.11 14.77
N ASP A 466 -31.54 11.78 13.49
CA ASP A 466 -32.13 10.55 12.99
C ASP A 466 -31.51 9.42 13.81
N GLN A 467 -32.34 8.73 14.61
CA GLN A 467 -31.96 7.64 15.49
C GLN A 467 -31.60 6.36 14.73
N ASN A 468 -30.60 6.43 13.86
CA ASN A 468 -29.89 5.27 13.35
C ASN A 468 -28.40 5.52 13.60
N GLU A 469 -27.87 4.98 14.69
CA GLU A 469 -26.42 4.84 14.92
C GLU A 469 -25.83 3.86 13.90
N ASP A 470 -25.84 4.24 12.63
CA ASP A 470 -24.88 3.69 11.68
C ASP A 470 -23.52 4.27 12.09
N GLN A 471 -22.58 3.37 12.39
CA GLN A 471 -21.17 3.69 12.62
C GLN A 471 -20.60 4.41 11.40
N THR A 472 -20.80 5.72 11.32
CA THR A 472 -20.26 6.55 10.24
C THR A 472 -18.74 6.50 10.32
N THR A 473 -18.12 6.04 9.25
CA THR A 473 -16.66 5.92 9.18
C THR A 473 -16.04 7.32 9.26
N ALA A 474 -15.32 7.61 10.34
CA ALA A 474 -14.60 8.87 10.48
C ALA A 474 -13.50 8.98 9.41
N SER A 475 -13.46 10.09 8.67
CA SER A 475 -12.38 10.35 7.70
C SER A 475 -11.22 11.13 8.32
N THR A 476 -11.49 11.86 9.40
CA THR A 476 -10.54 12.79 10.02
C THR A 476 -10.58 12.67 11.53
N VAL A 477 -9.41 12.74 12.17
CA VAL A 477 -9.27 12.86 13.62
C VAL A 477 -8.69 14.23 13.94
N LEU A 478 -9.47 15.06 14.60
CA LEU A 478 -9.05 16.37 15.08
C LEU A 478 -8.40 16.23 16.46
N VAL A 479 -7.22 16.82 16.65
CA VAL A 479 -6.46 16.73 17.91
C VAL A 479 -6.07 18.13 18.36
N TYR A 480 -6.43 18.48 19.59
CA TYR A 480 -6.02 19.71 20.24
C TYR A 480 -4.84 19.43 21.17
N MET A 481 -3.73 20.14 20.94
CA MET A 481 -2.55 20.10 21.78
C MET A 481 -2.34 21.47 22.44
N VAL A 482 -2.19 21.46 23.76
CA VAL A 482 -1.73 22.63 24.50
C VAL A 482 -0.22 22.66 24.49
N LYS A 483 0.31 23.83 24.13
CA LYS A 483 1.73 24.13 24.15
C LYS A 483 1.97 25.28 25.11
N GLY A 484 2.77 25.01 26.13
CA GLY A 484 3.24 26.02 27.04
C GLY A 484 4.06 27.08 26.34
N VAL A 485 3.74 28.35 26.62
CA VAL A 485 4.51 29.49 26.13
C VAL A 485 5.83 29.59 26.89
N THR A 486 5.76 29.53 28.21
CA THR A 486 6.89 29.73 29.14
C THR A 486 7.39 28.42 29.75
N ASN A 487 6.52 27.41 29.83
CA ASN A 487 6.85 26.08 30.33
C ASN A 487 6.94 25.10 29.16
N GLY A 488 7.86 24.13 29.21
CA GLY A 488 8.09 23.17 28.11
C GLY A 488 6.94 22.17 27.86
N ILE A 489 5.73 22.48 28.32
CA ILE A 489 4.54 21.63 28.29
C ILE A 489 4.06 21.47 26.84
N LYS A 490 3.80 20.22 26.44
CA LYS A 490 3.25 19.84 25.13
C LYS A 490 2.38 18.60 25.35
N GLU A 491 1.09 18.80 25.52
CA GLU A 491 0.16 17.73 25.88
C GLU A 491 -1.08 17.79 25.00
N VAL A 492 -1.59 16.62 24.58
CA VAL A 492 -2.88 16.52 23.88
C VAL A 492 -3.99 16.59 24.91
N VAL A 493 -4.90 17.55 24.76
CA VAL A 493 -5.99 17.80 25.71
C VAL A 493 -7.36 17.37 25.21
N ALA A 494 -7.52 17.25 23.88
CA ALA A 494 -8.77 16.76 23.31
C ALA A 494 -8.54 16.07 21.97
N THR A 495 -9.36 15.06 21.68
CA THR A 495 -9.38 14.35 20.40
C THR A 495 -10.82 14.14 19.96
N PHE A 496 -11.15 14.51 18.72
CA PHE A 496 -12.49 14.34 18.13
C PHE A 496 -12.41 13.58 16.81
N ALA A 497 -13.37 12.73 16.52
CA ALA A 497 -13.48 12.00 15.27
C ALA A 497 -14.63 12.61 14.43
N ALA A 498 -14.37 12.81 13.14
CA ALA A 498 -15.37 13.38 12.25
C ALA A 498 -15.39 12.65 10.90
N GLY A 499 -16.60 12.32 10.43
CA GLY A 499 -16.83 11.90 9.04
C GLY A 499 -16.42 12.99 8.06
N LYS A 500 -16.97 14.20 8.17
CA LYS A 500 -16.54 15.39 7.42
C LYS A 500 -16.51 16.58 8.36
N LEU A 501 -15.32 17.13 8.62
CA LEU A 501 -15.16 18.27 9.52
C LEU A 501 -15.75 19.55 8.88
N SER A 502 -16.79 20.10 9.50
CA SER A 502 -17.38 21.39 9.13
C SER A 502 -16.83 22.55 9.98
N ALA A 503 -16.95 23.78 9.47
CA ALA A 503 -16.52 24.96 10.22
C ALA A 503 -17.36 25.21 11.49
N ASN A 504 -18.63 24.74 11.52
CA ASN A 504 -19.49 24.82 12.69
C ASN A 504 -19.02 23.87 13.80
N GLN A 505 -18.78 22.60 13.45
CA GLN A 505 -18.22 21.61 14.39
C GLN A 505 -16.88 22.08 14.95
N LEU A 506 -15.99 22.57 14.09
CA LEU A 506 -14.71 23.12 14.53
C LEU A 506 -14.89 24.30 15.50
N TYR A 507 -15.82 25.20 15.23
CA TYR A 507 -16.10 26.35 16.10
C TYR A 507 -16.55 25.91 17.49
N ILE A 508 -17.53 25.00 17.55
CA ILE A 508 -18.07 24.43 18.79
C ILE A 508 -16.97 23.72 19.58
N TRP A 509 -16.29 22.76 18.96
CA TRP A 509 -15.25 21.98 19.64
C TRP A 509 -14.08 22.84 20.11
N THR A 510 -13.66 23.85 19.31
CA THR A 510 -12.56 24.75 19.71
C THR A 510 -12.94 25.54 20.96
N TRP A 511 -14.13 26.14 21.00
CA TRP A 511 -14.59 26.90 22.16
C TRP A 511 -14.88 26.01 23.37
N LYS A 512 -15.35 24.77 23.17
CA LYS A 512 -15.45 23.75 24.24
C LYS A 512 -14.10 23.48 24.91
N VAL A 513 -13.07 23.28 24.10
CA VAL A 513 -11.70 23.01 24.58
C VAL A 513 -11.13 24.22 25.29
N ILE A 514 -11.28 25.43 24.72
CA ILE A 514 -10.80 26.67 25.34
C ILE A 514 -11.51 26.91 26.67
N GLY A 515 -12.83 26.76 26.73
CA GLY A 515 -13.60 26.90 27.97
C GLY A 515 -13.15 25.91 29.05
N ALA A 516 -12.90 24.65 28.69
CA ALA A 516 -12.39 23.65 29.63
C ALA A 516 -10.99 24.00 30.16
N LEU A 517 -10.09 24.51 29.30
CA LEU A 517 -8.74 24.94 29.71
C LEU A 517 -8.79 26.13 30.67
N GLU A 518 -9.58 27.15 30.35
CA GLU A 518 -9.72 28.35 31.18
C GLU A 518 -10.35 28.01 32.54
N LYS A 519 -11.34 27.11 32.58
CA LYS A 519 -11.93 26.59 33.82
C LYS A 519 -10.91 25.87 34.70
N SER A 520 -9.93 25.21 34.08
CA SER A 520 -8.81 24.55 34.77
C SER A 520 -7.67 25.51 35.16
N GLY A 521 -7.85 26.83 35.00
CA GLY A 521 -6.84 27.84 35.33
C GLY A 521 -5.72 27.96 34.28
N ILE A 522 -5.92 27.42 33.08
CA ILE A 522 -4.94 27.45 32.00
C ILE A 522 -5.33 28.55 31.00
N ALA A 523 -4.59 29.66 31.07
CA ALA A 523 -4.71 30.80 30.17
C ALA A 523 -4.44 30.42 28.70
N VAL A 524 -5.42 30.62 27.81
CA VAL A 524 -5.25 30.40 26.37
C VAL A 524 -5.01 31.74 25.66
N LEU A 525 -3.79 31.93 25.17
CA LEU A 525 -3.39 33.17 24.49
C LEU A 525 -3.62 33.13 22.97
N ALA A 526 -3.34 31.99 22.34
CA ALA A 526 -3.29 31.89 20.89
C ALA A 526 -3.80 30.56 20.37
N PHE A 527 -4.44 30.61 19.22
CA PHE A 527 -4.85 29.45 18.43
C PHE A 527 -4.03 29.39 17.14
N VAL A 528 -3.30 28.29 16.96
CA VAL A 528 -2.45 28.05 15.79
C VAL A 528 -3.07 26.95 14.95
N SER A 529 -3.23 27.19 13.65
CA SER A 529 -3.79 26.19 12.73
C SER A 529 -3.15 26.25 11.35
N ASP A 530 -3.35 25.19 10.56
CA ASP A 530 -2.99 25.21 9.16
C ASP A 530 -3.93 26.11 8.33
N GLY A 531 -3.54 26.36 7.09
CA GLY A 531 -4.33 27.15 6.17
C GLY A 531 -5.48 26.39 5.50
N SER A 532 -6.09 25.37 6.11
CA SER A 532 -7.23 24.65 5.49
C SER A 532 -8.47 25.53 5.32
N SER A 533 -9.37 25.19 4.40
CA SER A 533 -10.61 25.97 4.17
C SER A 533 -11.51 26.02 5.40
N VAL A 534 -11.57 24.93 6.16
CA VAL A 534 -12.37 24.82 7.39
C VAL A 534 -11.82 25.73 8.49
N ASN A 535 -10.50 25.71 8.71
CA ASN A 535 -9.84 26.58 9.71
C ASN A 535 -10.01 28.06 9.36
N ARG A 536 -9.82 28.44 8.09
CA ARG A 536 -10.05 29.83 7.65
C ARG A 536 -11.50 30.27 7.84
N ALA A 537 -12.47 29.38 7.56
CA ALA A 537 -13.89 29.67 7.77
C ALA A 537 -14.22 29.81 9.26
N PHE A 538 -13.64 28.98 10.13
CA PHE A 538 -13.74 29.12 11.58
C PHE A 538 -13.23 30.47 12.05
N ILE A 539 -12.02 30.88 11.65
CA ILE A 539 -11.44 32.16 12.07
C ILE A 539 -12.34 33.33 11.65
N LYS A 540 -12.83 33.33 10.40
CA LYS A 540 -13.73 34.37 9.87
C LYS A 540 -15.10 34.44 10.57
N LYS A 541 -15.54 33.36 11.25
CA LYS A 541 -16.78 33.36 12.05
C LYS A 541 -16.64 34.09 13.38
N ASN A 542 -15.42 34.30 13.88
CA ASN A 542 -15.21 35.01 15.12
C ASN A 542 -15.29 36.52 14.89
N LYS A 543 -15.92 37.23 15.84
CA LYS A 543 -15.94 38.71 15.82
C LYS A 543 -14.55 39.23 16.19
N PRO A 544 -13.91 40.06 15.35
CA PRO A 544 -12.57 40.57 15.65
C PRO A 544 -12.60 41.47 16.89
N ALA A 545 -11.58 41.36 17.75
CA ALA A 545 -11.43 42.26 18.89
C ALA A 545 -10.78 43.58 18.46
N THR A 546 -9.88 43.53 17.48
CA THR A 546 -9.30 44.70 16.82
C THR A 546 -9.79 44.79 15.37
N GLN A 547 -10.44 45.90 15.03
CA GLN A 547 -10.76 46.22 13.64
C GLN A 547 -9.50 46.73 12.94
N HIS A 548 -9.05 46.01 11.92
CA HIS A 548 -7.89 46.41 11.13
C HIS A 548 -8.30 46.76 9.70
N PRO A 549 -7.72 47.81 9.07
CA PRO A 549 -8.13 48.29 7.75
C PRO A 549 -8.11 47.24 6.64
N SER A 550 -7.27 46.21 6.78
CA SER A 550 -7.19 45.11 5.81
C SER A 550 -8.39 44.13 5.84
N GLY A 551 -9.26 44.21 6.86
CA GLY A 551 -10.36 43.27 7.06
C GLY A 551 -9.95 41.86 7.51
N ILE A 552 -8.66 41.64 7.79
CA ILE A 552 -8.14 40.36 8.27
C ILE A 552 -8.47 40.20 9.76
N VAL A 553 -9.14 39.09 10.10
CA VAL A 553 -9.38 38.69 11.50
C VAL A 553 -8.13 37.97 12.02
N PHE A 554 -7.47 38.56 13.02
CA PHE A 554 -6.28 37.98 13.66
C PHE A 554 -6.39 37.89 15.18
N ASP A 555 -7.44 38.45 15.77
CA ASP A 555 -7.75 38.31 17.18
C ASP A 555 -9.27 38.21 17.41
N THR A 556 -9.67 37.75 18.59
CA THR A 556 -11.06 37.81 19.08
C THR A 556 -11.07 37.87 20.60
N TRP A 557 -12.19 38.27 21.20
CA TRP A 557 -12.35 38.21 22.65
C TRP A 557 -12.50 36.75 23.08
N ASN A 558 -11.78 36.34 24.12
CA ASN A 558 -11.94 35.00 24.66
C ASN A 558 -13.34 34.87 25.27
N LYS A 559 -14.17 33.98 24.75
CA LYS A 559 -15.53 33.79 25.29
C LYS A 559 -15.54 33.26 26.72
N ALA A 560 -14.45 32.61 27.15
CA ALA A 560 -14.29 32.06 28.49
C ALA A 560 -13.63 33.04 29.46
N THR A 561 -13.30 34.25 29.01
CA THR A 561 -12.72 35.29 29.87
C THR A 561 -12.91 36.64 29.20
N SER A 562 -13.64 37.55 29.86
CA SER A 562 -13.91 38.89 29.35
C SER A 562 -12.68 39.81 29.26
N CYS A 563 -11.54 39.46 29.89
CA CYS A 563 -10.38 40.34 30.00
C CYS A 563 -9.19 40.00 29.07
N ARG A 564 -9.27 38.94 28.26
CA ARG A 564 -8.14 38.50 27.40
C ARG A 564 -8.58 38.24 25.97
N LYS A 565 -7.69 38.61 25.05
CA LYS A 565 -7.82 38.31 23.63
C LYS A 565 -7.24 36.93 23.32
N LEU A 566 -7.85 36.25 22.36
CA LEU A 566 -7.33 35.07 21.69
C LEU A 566 -6.76 35.49 20.33
N TYR A 567 -5.47 35.25 20.11
CA TYR A 567 -4.79 35.58 18.85
C TYR A 567 -4.76 34.40 17.88
N PHE A 568 -5.02 34.65 16.60
CA PHE A 568 -5.01 33.63 15.56
C PHE A 568 -3.71 33.64 14.77
N PHE A 569 -3.08 32.48 14.64
CA PHE A 569 -1.88 32.28 13.84
C PHE A 569 -2.09 31.18 12.80
N ALA A 570 -1.65 31.46 11.57
CA ALA A 570 -1.40 30.43 10.59
C ALA A 570 0.00 29.85 10.83
N ASP A 571 0.15 28.54 10.61
CA ASP A 571 1.45 27.89 10.77
C ASP A 571 2.50 28.46 9.80
N VAL A 572 3.45 29.21 10.35
CA VAL A 572 4.47 29.96 9.60
C VAL A 572 5.37 29.05 8.74
N PRO A 573 5.86 27.90 9.24
CA PRO A 573 6.50 26.88 8.40
C PRO A 573 5.66 26.44 7.19
N HIS A 574 4.36 26.28 7.36
CA HIS A 574 3.44 25.97 6.26
C HIS A 574 3.28 27.13 5.29
N LEU A 575 3.23 28.37 5.76
CA LEU A 575 3.22 29.56 4.90
C LEU A 575 4.49 29.66 4.06
N LEU A 576 5.67 29.39 4.61
CA LEU A 576 6.92 29.36 3.83
C LEU A 576 6.84 28.32 2.69
N LYS A 577 6.25 27.16 2.96
CA LYS A 577 5.99 26.13 1.95
C LYS A 577 5.02 26.60 0.88
N THR A 578 3.93 27.32 1.23
CA THR A 578 2.98 27.83 0.23
C THR A 578 3.53 28.99 -0.58
N ILE A 579 4.34 29.87 0.03
CA ILE A 579 5.12 30.92 -0.68
C ILE A 579 6.01 30.26 -1.73
N ARG A 580 6.80 29.25 -1.32
CA ARG A 580 7.64 28.49 -2.25
C ARG A 580 6.82 27.88 -3.37
N ASN A 581 5.67 27.27 -3.07
CA ASN A 581 4.82 26.64 -4.08
C ASN A 581 4.21 27.69 -5.04
N CYS A 582 3.93 28.91 -4.58
CA CYS A 582 3.53 30.01 -5.46
C CYS A 582 4.67 30.41 -6.39
N LEU A 583 5.89 30.56 -5.86
CA LEU A 583 7.08 30.82 -6.66
C LEU A 583 7.32 29.70 -7.67
N LEU A 584 7.30 28.43 -7.26
CA LEU A 584 7.45 27.28 -8.16
C LEU A 584 6.42 27.28 -9.31
N ASN A 585 5.18 27.69 -9.04
CA ASN A 585 4.13 27.79 -10.06
C ASN A 585 4.30 28.98 -11.02
N SER A 586 5.28 29.87 -10.77
CA SER A 586 5.63 30.92 -11.72
C SER A 586 6.54 30.49 -12.86
N ARG A 587 7.17 29.30 -12.71
CA ARG A 587 8.01 28.68 -13.73
C ARG A 587 7.29 28.59 -15.08
N TRP A 588 7.99 28.91 -16.16
CA TRP A 588 7.54 28.60 -17.51
C TRP A 588 7.74 27.12 -17.83
N ASP A 589 6.68 26.42 -18.25
CA ASP A 589 6.74 24.99 -18.61
C ASP A 589 6.84 24.72 -20.12
N GLY A 590 7.09 25.77 -20.92
CA GLY A 590 7.10 25.71 -22.38
C GLY A 590 5.73 25.94 -23.02
N ARG A 591 4.65 25.97 -22.23
CA ARG A 591 3.29 26.25 -22.73
C ARG A 591 2.59 27.35 -21.94
N LYS A 592 2.70 27.33 -20.61
CA LYS A 592 2.06 28.32 -19.75
C LYS A 592 2.77 28.44 -18.40
N SER A 593 2.72 29.62 -17.81
CA SER A 593 2.99 29.81 -16.39
C SER A 593 1.67 29.84 -15.60
N ARG A 594 1.63 29.13 -14.47
CA ARG A 594 0.41 29.11 -13.61
C ARG A 594 0.29 30.38 -12.77
N ARG A 595 1.38 31.12 -12.56
CA ARG A 595 1.43 32.41 -11.85
C ARG A 595 2.39 33.37 -12.53
N ARG A 596 1.94 34.56 -12.90
CA ARG A 596 2.78 35.59 -13.54
C ARG A 596 3.09 36.71 -12.54
N MET A 597 3.92 36.38 -11.55
CA MET A 597 4.27 37.30 -10.46
C MET A 597 5.24 38.38 -10.96
N VAL A 598 4.83 39.64 -10.90
CA VAL A 598 5.58 40.80 -11.38
C VAL A 598 5.44 41.94 -10.38
N LYS A 599 6.54 42.61 -10.04
CA LYS A 599 6.59 43.82 -9.21
C LYS A 599 7.63 44.79 -9.78
N ASN A 600 7.36 46.10 -9.77
CA ASN A 600 8.26 47.10 -10.35
C ASN A 600 8.65 46.81 -11.81
N GLY A 601 7.73 46.24 -12.61
CA GLY A 601 8.00 45.79 -13.98
C GLY A 601 8.90 44.54 -14.11
N LYS A 602 9.38 43.97 -13.00
CA LYS A 602 10.33 42.85 -12.98
C LYS A 602 9.66 41.55 -12.53
N LYS A 603 10.10 40.43 -13.09
CA LYS A 603 9.55 39.10 -12.81
C LYS A 603 10.02 38.59 -11.44
N ILE A 604 9.07 38.07 -10.65
CA ILE A 604 9.35 37.22 -9.48
C ILE A 604 9.17 35.77 -9.92
N SER A 605 10.22 35.16 -10.47
CA SER A 605 10.12 33.86 -11.17
C SER A 605 11.02 32.76 -10.59
N TRP A 606 10.51 31.52 -10.62
CA TRP A 606 11.29 30.30 -10.37
C TRP A 606 12.37 30.05 -11.43
N ASP A 607 12.22 30.61 -12.62
CA ASP A 607 13.18 30.41 -13.72
C ASP A 607 14.57 30.95 -13.35
N PHE A 608 14.66 32.02 -12.55
CA PHE A 608 15.93 32.51 -12.02
C PHE A 608 16.59 31.53 -11.04
N ILE A 609 15.79 30.76 -10.29
CA ILE A 609 16.30 29.72 -9.38
C ILE A 609 16.87 28.55 -10.19
N ILE A 610 16.21 28.17 -11.29
CA ILE A 610 16.71 27.17 -12.24
C ILE A 610 18.02 27.67 -12.87
N LYS A 611 18.01 28.88 -13.43
CA LYS A 611 19.18 29.50 -14.07
C LYS A 611 20.37 29.55 -13.11
N LEU A 612 20.16 29.96 -11.86
CA LEU A 612 21.20 29.97 -10.82
C LEU A 612 21.75 28.58 -10.52
N TYR A 613 20.87 27.56 -10.43
CA TYR A 613 21.29 26.19 -10.16
C TYR A 613 22.10 25.60 -11.31
N GLU A 614 21.63 25.72 -12.55
CA GLU A 614 22.33 25.17 -13.72
C GLU A 614 23.69 25.86 -13.93
N ALA A 615 23.79 27.19 -13.75
CA ALA A 615 25.06 27.93 -13.84
C ALA A 615 26.13 27.51 -12.81
N LYS A 616 25.73 26.77 -11.77
CA LYS A 616 26.60 26.31 -10.67
C LYS A 616 26.69 24.80 -10.56
N LYS A 617 25.88 24.06 -11.30
CA LYS A 617 25.92 22.61 -11.31
C LYS A 617 27.27 22.16 -11.87
N GLY A 618 27.95 21.26 -11.16
CA GLY A 618 29.30 20.80 -11.50
C GLY A 618 30.45 21.60 -10.87
N LYS A 619 30.19 22.76 -10.24
CA LYS A 619 31.22 23.49 -9.47
C LYS A 619 31.34 22.91 -8.05
N SER A 620 32.57 22.66 -7.60
CA SER A 620 32.87 22.10 -6.27
C SER A 620 32.56 23.07 -5.13
N LEU A 621 32.88 24.36 -5.33
CA LEU A 621 32.59 25.45 -4.39
C LEU A 621 31.51 26.37 -4.97
N ARG A 622 30.43 26.59 -4.22
CA ARG A 622 29.31 27.44 -4.63
C ARG A 622 28.66 28.11 -3.42
N LYS A 623 28.32 29.40 -3.55
CA LYS A 623 27.66 30.19 -2.48
C LYS A 623 26.35 29.52 -2.03
N SER A 624 25.47 29.18 -2.98
CA SER A 624 24.23 28.43 -2.73
C SER A 624 24.45 26.91 -2.60
N TYR A 625 25.35 26.45 -1.73
CA TYR A 625 25.72 25.02 -1.61
C TYR A 625 24.57 24.08 -1.24
N LYS A 626 23.56 24.59 -0.51
CA LYS A 626 22.37 23.85 -0.11
C LYS A 626 21.40 23.61 -1.27
N LEU A 627 21.51 24.35 -2.37
CA LEU A 627 20.61 24.22 -3.52
C LEU A 627 20.99 22.99 -4.36
N ASN A 628 20.15 21.96 -4.32
CA ASN A 628 20.32 20.73 -5.09
C ASN A 628 19.13 20.48 -6.04
N ALA A 629 19.22 19.40 -6.82
CA ALA A 629 18.17 19.05 -7.78
C ALA A 629 16.79 18.88 -7.13
N MET A 630 16.70 18.34 -5.91
CA MET A 630 15.41 18.21 -5.21
C MET A 630 14.85 19.55 -4.71
N ASN A 631 15.69 20.57 -4.49
CA ASN A 631 15.21 21.92 -4.19
C ASN A 631 14.57 22.57 -5.42
N VAL A 632 15.20 22.42 -6.58
CA VAL A 632 14.86 23.13 -7.84
C VAL A 632 13.77 22.39 -8.63
N TYR A 633 13.83 21.06 -8.63
CA TYR A 633 12.92 20.16 -9.31
C TYR A 633 12.22 19.22 -8.31
N PRO A 634 11.41 19.77 -7.36
CA PRO A 634 10.76 18.96 -6.35
C PRO A 634 9.61 18.12 -6.95
N ASP A 635 9.62 16.83 -6.64
CA ASP A 635 8.50 15.91 -6.83
C ASP A 635 7.35 16.21 -5.85
N SER A 636 6.29 15.42 -5.87
CA SER A 636 5.12 15.60 -4.98
C SER A 636 5.54 15.59 -3.49
N TYR A 637 6.47 14.73 -3.11
CA TYR A 637 6.98 14.64 -1.74
C TYR A 637 7.88 15.83 -1.37
N GLY A 638 8.78 16.25 -2.25
CA GLY A 638 9.62 17.43 -2.09
C GLY A 638 8.82 18.74 -2.01
N ARG A 639 7.65 18.80 -2.64
CA ARG A 639 6.69 19.92 -2.51
C ARG A 639 6.10 20.04 -1.10
N MET A 640 6.08 18.95 -0.32
CA MET A 640 5.60 18.97 1.06
C MET A 640 6.68 19.34 2.09
N LYS A 641 7.97 19.18 1.76
CA LYS A 641 9.08 19.41 2.69
C LYS A 641 9.39 20.89 2.92
N VAL A 642 9.10 21.39 4.12
CA VAL A 642 9.44 22.77 4.56
C VAL A 642 10.96 23.01 4.52
N LYS A 643 11.78 22.02 4.87
CA LYS A 643 13.25 22.14 4.81
C LYS A 643 13.75 22.55 3.41
N LEU A 644 13.16 21.98 2.35
CA LEU A 644 13.55 22.33 0.98
C LEU A 644 13.08 23.75 0.62
N ALA A 645 11.92 24.16 1.11
CA ALA A 645 11.40 25.51 0.91
C ALA A 645 12.31 26.57 1.56
N GLY A 646 12.68 26.40 2.83
CA GLY A 646 13.57 27.34 3.52
C GLY A 646 15.00 27.37 2.98
N GLN A 647 15.47 26.31 2.33
CA GLN A 647 16.76 26.36 1.63
C GLN A 647 16.71 27.20 0.35
N VAL A 648 15.59 27.16 -0.39
CA VAL A 648 15.42 27.96 -1.62
C VAL A 648 15.13 29.42 -1.27
N LEU A 649 14.21 29.66 -0.35
CA LEU A 649 13.80 30.99 0.11
C LEU A 649 14.74 31.51 1.20
N SER A 650 16.05 31.45 0.94
CA SER A 650 17.07 31.84 1.91
C SER A 650 17.81 33.10 1.48
N LYS A 651 18.32 33.83 2.47
CA LYS A 651 19.22 34.98 2.26
C LYS A 651 20.41 34.61 1.36
N THR A 652 20.99 33.42 1.55
CA THR A 652 22.12 32.95 0.73
C THR A 652 21.78 32.89 -0.75
N VAL A 653 20.59 32.38 -1.12
CA VAL A 653 20.15 32.31 -2.53
C VAL A 653 19.88 33.72 -3.08
N SER A 654 19.28 34.61 -2.27
CA SER A 654 19.09 36.02 -2.63
C SER A 654 20.42 36.73 -2.94
N THR A 655 21.40 36.65 -2.03
CA THR A 655 22.73 37.23 -2.24
C THR A 655 23.42 36.63 -3.46
N ASP A 656 23.22 35.34 -3.70
CA ASP A 656 23.82 34.66 -4.82
C ASP A 656 23.24 35.13 -6.17
N LEU A 657 21.92 35.30 -6.24
CA LEU A 657 21.22 35.90 -7.38
C LEU A 657 21.74 37.31 -7.67
N ARG A 658 21.87 38.16 -6.64
CA ARG A 658 22.42 39.52 -6.80
C ARG A 658 23.83 39.50 -7.37
N SER A 659 24.66 38.55 -6.91
CA SER A 659 26.03 38.42 -7.41
C SER A 659 26.15 37.93 -8.86
N GLN A 660 25.04 37.51 -9.50
CA GLN A 660 25.04 37.20 -10.93
C GLN A 660 24.89 38.45 -11.81
N GLY A 661 24.48 39.60 -11.26
CA GLY A 661 24.28 40.82 -12.04
C GLY A 661 23.06 40.81 -12.98
N TRP A 662 22.15 39.83 -12.87
CA TRP A 662 20.94 39.76 -13.70
C TRP A 662 19.93 40.83 -13.28
N PHE A 663 19.77 41.88 -14.10
CA PHE A 663 18.86 43.00 -13.83
C PHE A 663 17.42 42.55 -13.56
N ASP A 664 16.92 41.60 -14.37
CA ASP A 664 15.55 41.07 -14.25
C ASP A 664 15.34 40.21 -13.00
N ALA A 665 16.41 39.67 -12.41
CA ALA A 665 16.34 38.86 -11.20
C ALA A 665 16.36 39.70 -9.92
N SER A 666 16.55 41.02 -9.99
CA SER A 666 16.73 41.88 -8.82
C SER A 666 15.53 41.82 -7.87
N GLU A 667 14.31 41.80 -8.44
CA GLU A 667 13.07 41.74 -7.67
C GLU A 667 12.85 40.34 -7.07
N THR A 668 13.22 39.28 -7.79
CA THR A 668 13.23 37.92 -7.22
C THR A 668 14.19 37.84 -6.03
N ALA A 669 15.38 38.42 -6.14
CA ALA A 669 16.34 38.44 -5.03
C ALA A 669 15.83 39.22 -3.81
N LEU A 670 15.20 40.39 -4.03
CA LEU A 670 14.59 41.18 -2.97
C LEU A 670 13.44 40.44 -2.28
N PHE A 671 12.56 39.81 -3.06
CA PHE A 671 11.47 39.00 -2.55
C PHE A 671 11.98 37.85 -1.65
N LEU A 672 13.01 37.12 -2.10
CA LEU A 672 13.62 36.03 -1.33
C LEU A 672 14.22 36.52 -0.01
N GLU A 673 14.84 37.70 -0.01
CA GLU A 673 15.40 38.31 1.18
C GLU A 673 14.30 38.71 2.18
N LYS A 674 13.27 39.43 1.74
CA LYS A 674 12.15 39.85 2.60
C LYS A 674 11.44 38.63 3.22
N VAL A 675 11.21 37.58 2.43
CA VAL A 675 10.61 36.33 2.91
C VAL A 675 11.51 35.62 3.94
N ASN A 676 12.82 35.58 3.71
CA ASN A 676 13.78 35.01 4.67
C ASN A 676 13.71 35.76 6.01
N ASP A 677 13.80 37.08 5.96
CA ASP A 677 13.89 37.92 7.15
C ASP A 677 12.57 37.86 7.94
N TRP A 678 11.42 37.92 7.26
CA TRP A 678 10.10 37.68 7.86
C TRP A 678 10.00 36.29 8.52
N PHE A 679 10.42 35.24 7.81
CA PHE A 679 10.35 33.87 8.34
C PHE A 679 11.24 33.66 9.56
N ASP A 680 12.47 34.19 9.54
CA ASP A 680 13.40 34.08 10.66
C ASP A 680 12.87 34.81 11.90
N CYS A 681 12.25 35.99 11.74
CA CYS A 681 11.61 36.72 12.83
C CYS A 681 10.46 35.91 13.48
N LEU A 682 9.59 35.28 12.68
CA LEU A 682 8.43 34.53 13.19
C LEU A 682 8.75 33.06 13.55
N ASN A 683 9.97 32.58 13.28
CA ASN A 683 10.39 31.20 13.60
C ASN A 683 11.67 31.14 14.43
N GLY A 684 12.08 32.27 15.01
CA GLY A 684 13.18 32.37 15.96
C GLY A 684 13.04 31.43 17.16
N ALA A 685 14.17 30.90 17.60
CA ALA A 685 14.28 29.94 18.68
C ALA A 685 15.18 30.49 19.80
N HIS A 686 15.72 29.60 20.64
CA HIS A 686 16.59 29.98 21.75
C HIS A 686 17.77 30.85 21.27
N SER A 687 18.16 31.85 22.08
CA SER A 687 19.22 32.84 21.78
C SER A 687 20.53 32.21 21.29
N CYS A 688 20.85 31.00 21.78
CA CYS A 688 22.03 30.25 21.36
C CYS A 688 22.06 29.91 19.86
N ILE A 689 20.91 29.71 19.22
CA ILE A 689 20.84 29.47 17.77
C ILE A 689 21.20 30.76 17.03
N ALA A 690 20.61 31.88 17.42
CA ALA A 690 20.91 33.19 16.85
C ALA A 690 22.40 33.53 16.94
N THR A 691 23.04 33.28 18.09
CA THR A 691 24.49 33.45 18.27
C THR A 691 25.29 32.51 17.37
N LYS A 692 24.95 31.21 17.33
CA LYS A 692 25.65 30.21 16.50
C LYS A 692 25.56 30.51 15.01
N THR A 693 24.41 30.99 14.53
CA THR A 693 24.19 31.31 13.12
C THR A 693 24.53 32.76 12.78
N ARG A 694 24.90 33.58 13.76
CA ARG A 694 25.08 35.04 13.63
C ARG A 694 23.88 35.72 12.95
N ASN A 695 22.68 35.27 13.26
CA ASN A 695 21.43 35.80 12.70
C ASN A 695 20.55 36.31 13.84
N LYS A 696 20.47 37.64 13.99
CA LYS A 696 19.69 38.31 15.03
C LYS A 696 18.19 38.05 14.89
N ASN A 697 17.69 37.83 13.67
CA ASN A 697 16.26 37.61 13.43
C ASN A 697 15.75 36.35 14.15
N LEU A 698 16.63 35.36 14.35
CA LEU A 698 16.31 34.10 15.04
C LEU A 698 16.33 34.19 16.57
N ALA A 699 16.65 35.34 17.16
CA ALA A 699 16.72 35.50 18.61
C ALA A 699 15.32 35.48 19.27
N ALA A 700 15.26 35.22 20.57
CA ALA A 700 14.05 35.43 21.34
C ALA A 700 13.74 36.94 21.43
N TYR A 701 12.46 37.31 21.56
CA TYR A 701 12.02 38.69 21.78
C TYR A 701 12.10 39.01 23.26
N THR A 702 12.76 40.11 23.61
CA THR A 702 12.97 40.55 25.01
C THR A 702 12.48 41.95 25.29
N SER A 703 12.04 42.69 24.26
CA SER A 703 11.56 44.07 24.35
C SER A 703 10.26 44.23 23.58
N GLU A 704 9.39 45.10 24.08
CA GLU A 704 8.15 45.52 23.41
C GLU A 704 8.44 46.38 22.17
N THR A 705 9.63 47.00 22.11
CA THR A 705 10.09 47.88 21.03
C THR A 705 11.19 47.23 20.18
N ASP A 706 11.18 45.91 20.04
CA ASP A 706 12.16 45.16 19.26
C ASP A 706 12.16 45.63 17.78
N GLU A 707 13.34 45.99 17.27
CA GLU A 707 13.54 46.52 15.89
C GLU A 707 13.00 45.57 14.82
N ARG A 708 12.95 44.26 15.10
CA ARG A 708 12.47 43.25 14.15
C ARG A 708 10.98 43.35 13.85
N PHE A 709 10.19 44.02 14.70
CA PHE A 709 8.80 44.32 14.35
C PHE A 709 8.72 45.22 13.10
N SER A 710 9.65 46.15 12.95
CA SER A 710 9.74 46.99 11.74
C SER A 710 10.06 46.16 10.49
N LEU A 711 10.88 45.11 10.58
CA LEU A 711 11.14 44.20 9.45
C LEU A 711 9.89 43.44 9.01
N ILE A 712 9.03 43.06 9.97
CA ILE A 712 7.75 42.40 9.67
C ILE A 712 6.82 43.40 8.96
N GLU A 713 6.73 44.62 9.46
CA GLU A 713 5.91 45.69 8.88
C GLU A 713 6.38 46.07 7.47
N ASP A 714 7.69 46.21 7.27
CA ASP A 714 8.32 46.47 5.97
C ASP A 714 7.97 45.39 4.94
N PHE A 715 7.94 44.11 5.33
CA PHE A 715 7.46 43.05 4.45
C PHE A 715 5.96 43.16 4.13
N LEU A 716 5.13 43.53 5.11
CA LEU A 716 3.69 43.73 4.88
C LEU A 716 3.40 44.93 3.96
N ASN A 717 4.18 46.00 4.09
CA ASN A 717 4.12 47.17 3.21
C ASN A 717 4.53 46.79 1.79
N TYR A 718 5.64 46.07 1.63
CA TYR A 718 6.06 45.51 0.34
C TYR A 718 4.95 44.68 -0.34
N LEU A 719 4.26 43.81 0.41
CA LEU A 719 3.14 43.01 -0.11
C LEU A 719 1.92 43.87 -0.48
N SER A 720 1.65 44.91 0.29
CA SER A 720 0.51 45.81 0.05
C SER A 720 0.74 46.69 -1.18
N ASP A 721 1.96 47.20 -1.36
CA ASP A 721 2.32 47.95 -2.56
C ASP A 721 2.36 47.05 -3.80
N TRP A 722 2.86 45.82 -3.65
CA TRP A 722 2.77 44.82 -4.71
C TRP A 722 1.31 44.53 -5.12
N GLU A 723 0.40 44.44 -4.15
CA GLU A 723 -1.03 44.25 -4.44
C GLU A 723 -1.67 45.44 -5.14
N LYS A 724 -1.28 46.69 -4.80
CA LYS A 724 -1.72 47.90 -5.50
C LYS A 724 -1.23 47.91 -6.95
N GLU A 725 0.05 47.65 -7.18
CA GLU A 725 0.64 47.56 -8.52
C GLU A 725 -0.05 46.48 -9.38
N ALA A 726 -0.30 45.31 -8.80
CA ALA A 726 -0.94 44.21 -9.52
C ALA A 726 -2.39 44.54 -9.94
N LYS A 727 -3.12 45.32 -9.12
CA LYS A 727 -4.48 45.80 -9.40
C LYS A 727 -4.50 46.93 -10.44
N ASN A 728 -3.48 47.79 -10.46
CA ASN A 728 -3.38 48.96 -11.35
C ASN A 728 -2.15 48.87 -12.28
N PRO A 729 -2.09 47.90 -13.22
CA PRO A 729 -0.93 47.70 -14.08
C PRO A 729 -0.58 48.92 -14.94
N ASN A 730 -1.58 49.70 -15.37
CA ASN A 730 -1.41 50.81 -16.32
C ASN A 730 -0.88 52.12 -15.68
N GLN A 731 -0.69 52.16 -14.35
CA GLN A 731 -0.29 53.37 -13.63
C GLN A 731 1.19 53.36 -13.19
N SER A 732 1.94 52.31 -13.53
CA SER A 732 3.29 52.04 -12.98
C SER A 732 4.46 52.23 -13.96
N VAL A 733 4.25 52.88 -15.11
CA VAL A 733 5.36 53.32 -15.98
C VAL A 733 5.68 54.79 -15.67
N ASN A 734 6.51 55.01 -14.66
CA ASN A 734 7.14 56.32 -14.47
C ASN A 734 8.36 56.39 -15.41
N VAL A 735 8.17 56.96 -16.61
CA VAL A 735 9.18 57.07 -17.69
C VAL A 735 10.34 58.02 -17.32
N SER A 736 10.36 58.62 -16.13
CA SER A 736 11.27 59.71 -15.77
C SER A 736 12.62 59.30 -15.15
N ALA A 737 13.00 58.02 -15.12
CA ALA A 737 14.26 57.58 -14.48
C ALA A 737 15.23 56.77 -15.36
N ILE A 738 15.09 56.80 -16.69
CA ILE A 738 16.10 56.25 -17.61
C ILE A 738 16.61 57.38 -18.49
N SER A 739 17.51 58.19 -17.95
CA SER A 739 18.39 59.03 -18.75
C SER A 739 19.82 58.47 -18.66
N ASN A 740 20.26 57.92 -19.78
CA ASN A 740 21.65 57.87 -20.27
C ASN A 740 22.73 57.32 -19.32
N ALA A 741 23.06 56.04 -19.48
CA ALA A 741 24.42 55.54 -19.30
C ALA A 741 24.69 54.31 -20.19
N SER A 742 25.33 54.58 -21.32
CA SER A 742 26.24 53.75 -22.12
C SER A 742 25.89 52.29 -22.41
N LEU A 743 25.36 52.10 -23.62
CA LEU A 743 25.57 50.92 -24.47
C LEU A 743 27.06 50.80 -24.82
N HIS A 744 27.70 49.69 -24.43
CA HIS A 744 28.66 48.98 -25.27
C HIS A 744 28.92 47.58 -24.70
N ASP A 745 28.74 46.60 -25.59
CA ASP A 745 29.29 45.23 -25.58
C ASP A 745 28.78 44.25 -24.50
N ALA A 746 27.68 43.56 -24.82
CA ALA A 746 27.40 42.24 -24.27
C ALA A 746 26.80 41.32 -25.35
N ASP A 747 27.58 40.30 -25.68
CA ASP A 747 27.41 39.23 -26.65
C ASP A 747 25.98 38.62 -26.67
N GLU A 748 25.27 38.82 -27.78
CA GLU A 748 23.98 38.21 -28.09
C GLU A 748 24.18 36.72 -28.44
N SER A 749 24.08 35.85 -27.44
CA SER A 749 23.68 34.45 -27.66
C SER A 749 22.41 34.18 -26.85
N GLU A 750 21.32 34.68 -27.42
CA GLU A 750 19.98 34.66 -26.86
C GLU A 750 19.48 33.22 -26.66
N ILE A 751 18.98 32.99 -25.45
CA ILE A 751 17.93 32.01 -25.20
C ILE A 751 16.76 32.47 -26.07
N GLU A 752 16.24 31.63 -26.97
CA GLU A 752 14.98 31.88 -27.68
C GLU A 752 13.87 32.15 -26.65
N ASP A 753 13.69 33.41 -26.32
CA ASP A 753 12.67 33.92 -25.43
C ASP A 753 11.36 33.96 -26.22
N GLY A 754 10.37 33.21 -25.74
CA GLY A 754 9.00 33.39 -26.19
C GLY A 754 8.60 34.85 -25.97
N VAL A 755 8.32 35.53 -27.09
CA VAL A 755 7.90 36.93 -27.17
C VAL A 755 6.92 37.27 -26.04
N PHE A 756 7.28 38.29 -25.26
CA PHE A 756 6.43 38.92 -24.27
C PHE A 756 5.16 39.43 -24.97
N ASN A 757 4.04 38.73 -24.78
CA ASN A 757 2.72 39.23 -25.16
C ASN A 757 2.03 39.82 -23.91
N PRO A 758 2.00 41.16 -23.75
CA PRO A 758 1.33 41.82 -22.62
C PRO A 758 -0.20 41.69 -22.64
N GLU A 759 -0.80 41.21 -23.74
CA GLU A 759 -2.25 41.22 -23.96
C GLU A 759 -2.99 39.95 -23.48
N GLU A 760 -2.31 38.93 -22.97
CA GLU A 760 -3.04 37.86 -22.28
C GLU A 760 -3.55 38.37 -20.92
N GLU A 761 -4.85 38.63 -20.83
CA GLU A 761 -5.57 38.94 -19.59
C GLU A 761 -5.40 37.84 -18.54
N THR A 762 -4.34 37.93 -17.74
CA THR A 762 -4.25 37.16 -16.49
C THR A 762 -5.00 37.90 -15.40
N SER A 763 -6.00 37.24 -14.83
CA SER A 763 -6.65 37.63 -13.59
C SER A 763 -5.61 38.10 -12.56
N THR A 764 -5.85 39.25 -11.91
CA THR A 764 -4.97 39.87 -10.89
C THR A 764 -4.46 38.86 -9.84
N SER A 765 -5.26 37.84 -9.52
CA SER A 765 -4.94 36.72 -8.63
C SER A 765 -3.73 35.85 -9.05
N LYS A 766 -3.38 35.85 -10.34
CA LYS A 766 -2.20 35.13 -10.87
C LYS A 766 -0.94 35.99 -10.82
N ARG A 767 -1.04 37.30 -10.59
CA ARG A 767 0.09 38.24 -10.47
C ARG A 767 0.70 38.34 -9.07
N LEU A 768 0.05 37.72 -8.08
CA LEU A 768 0.43 37.76 -6.68
C LEU A 768 0.67 36.35 -6.12
N LEU A 769 1.03 36.26 -4.84
CA LEU A 769 0.86 35.04 -4.05
C LEU A 769 -0.62 34.63 -3.98
N SER A 770 -0.93 33.40 -3.58
CA SER A 770 -2.33 33.02 -3.38
C SER A 770 -2.96 33.86 -2.26
N THR A 771 -4.21 34.26 -2.42
CA THR A 771 -4.96 35.03 -1.39
C THR A 771 -4.89 34.35 -0.03
N GLN A 772 -5.01 33.02 0.01
CA GLN A 772 -4.91 32.23 1.24
C GLN A 772 -3.53 32.35 1.91
N THR A 773 -2.46 32.44 1.12
CA THR A 773 -1.10 32.64 1.64
C THR A 773 -0.93 34.07 2.15
N LEU A 774 -1.41 35.07 1.40
CA LEU A 774 -1.36 36.48 1.81
C LEU A 774 -2.14 36.73 3.09
N ASP A 775 -3.37 36.23 3.18
CA ASP A 775 -4.22 36.32 4.37
C ASP A 775 -3.54 35.67 5.57
N GLY A 776 -2.91 34.50 5.39
CA GLY A 776 -2.18 33.82 6.45
C GLY A 776 -0.93 34.59 6.92
N ILE A 777 -0.15 35.17 5.99
CA ILE A 777 1.00 36.03 6.32
C ILE A 777 0.53 37.24 7.14
N ARG A 778 -0.51 37.93 6.65
CA ARG A 778 -1.08 39.11 7.31
C ARG A 778 -1.61 38.77 8.70
N MET A 779 -2.42 37.72 8.81
CA MET A 779 -3.01 37.27 10.08
C MET A 779 -1.93 36.98 11.13
N SER A 780 -0.94 36.12 10.81
CA SER A 780 0.13 35.80 11.74
C SER A 780 0.98 37.02 12.09
N SER A 781 1.24 37.92 11.13
CA SER A 781 2.08 39.10 11.37
C SER A 781 1.37 40.15 12.24
N TYR A 782 0.08 40.41 12.01
CA TYR A 782 -0.73 41.32 12.83
C TYR A 782 -0.97 40.78 14.23
N ALA A 783 -1.13 39.46 14.39
CA ALA A 783 -1.25 38.82 15.69
C ALA A 783 0.07 38.81 16.48
N PHE A 784 1.22 38.78 15.80
CA PHE A 784 2.51 38.50 16.42
C PHE A 784 2.94 39.58 17.42
N GLN A 785 3.02 40.84 17.00
CA GLN A 785 3.50 41.93 17.86
C GLN A 785 2.60 42.11 19.11
N PRO A 786 1.27 42.22 19.01
CA PRO A 786 0.40 42.34 20.17
C PRO A 786 0.51 41.15 21.13
N ALA A 787 0.62 39.92 20.59
CA ALA A 787 0.79 38.74 21.43
C ALA A 787 2.13 38.76 22.18
N VAL A 788 3.23 39.12 21.50
CA VAL A 788 4.56 39.23 22.12
C VAL A 788 4.56 40.30 23.21
N CYS A 789 4.08 41.51 22.92
CA CYS A 789 4.02 42.60 23.90
C CYS A 789 3.16 42.21 25.11
N PHE A 790 1.99 41.60 24.89
CA PHE A 790 1.14 41.11 25.99
C PHE A 790 1.89 40.15 26.92
N MET A 791 2.68 39.21 26.38
CA MET A 791 3.43 38.26 27.20
C MET A 791 4.57 38.92 27.97
N LEU A 792 5.28 39.87 27.35
CA LEU A 792 6.35 40.62 28.02
C LEU A 792 5.79 41.48 29.16
N GLN A 793 4.67 42.18 28.91
CA GLN A 793 3.93 42.97 29.91
C GLN A 793 3.38 42.10 31.05
N ALA A 794 2.99 40.86 30.75
CA ALA A 794 2.57 39.88 31.74
C ALA A 794 3.73 39.28 32.56
N GLY A 795 4.97 39.72 32.31
CA GLY A 795 6.16 39.33 33.08
C GLY A 795 7.00 38.20 32.49
N ALA A 796 6.82 37.84 31.21
CA ALA A 796 7.73 36.90 30.54
C ALA A 796 9.09 37.56 30.27
N SER A 797 10.19 36.92 30.69
CA SER A 797 11.54 37.47 30.46
C SER A 797 11.93 37.50 28.98
N PHE A 798 11.38 36.59 28.19
CA PHE A 798 11.56 36.53 26.74
C PHE A 798 10.45 35.70 26.11
N VAL A 799 10.24 35.89 24.80
CA VAL A 799 9.27 35.14 24.00
C VAL A 799 9.98 34.48 22.81
N ASN A 800 9.81 33.17 22.67
CA ASN A 800 10.25 32.43 21.49
C ASN A 800 9.17 32.47 20.41
N ALA A 801 9.47 33.00 19.23
CA ALA A 801 8.52 33.06 18.12
C ALA A 801 8.00 31.67 17.71
N ARG A 802 8.85 30.65 17.81
CA ARG A 802 8.48 29.25 17.53
C ARG A 802 7.36 28.70 18.43
N VAL A 803 6.96 29.39 19.50
CA VAL A 803 5.76 29.03 20.28
C VAL A 803 4.52 29.04 19.39
N PHE A 804 4.39 29.96 18.44
CA PHE A 804 3.24 30.11 17.55
C PHE A 804 3.28 29.22 16.29
N THR A 805 3.77 27.99 16.44
CA THR A 805 3.89 27.00 15.35
C THR A 805 3.26 25.66 15.75
N GLN A 806 2.69 24.96 14.77
CA GLN A 806 2.06 23.65 14.97
C GLN A 806 3.04 22.47 14.87
N ASP A 807 4.34 22.74 14.65
CA ASP A 807 5.43 21.76 14.62
C ASP A 807 5.32 20.65 15.71
N PRO A 808 5.05 20.96 17.00
CA PRO A 808 4.91 19.92 18.02
C PRO A 808 3.75 18.96 17.80
N LEU A 809 2.64 19.45 17.23
CA LEU A 809 1.47 18.63 16.91
C LEU A 809 1.78 17.68 15.74
N GLU A 810 2.50 18.15 14.71
CA GLU A 810 2.94 17.30 13.60
C GLU A 810 3.94 16.22 14.04
N GLN A 811 4.84 16.57 14.96
CA GLN A 811 5.73 15.61 15.61
C GLN A 811 4.93 14.57 16.42
N HIS A 812 3.87 15.01 17.11
CA HIS A 812 2.97 14.10 17.81
C HIS A 812 2.27 13.13 16.87
N PHE A 813 1.71 13.60 15.76
CA PHE A 813 1.13 12.71 14.74
C PHE A 813 2.15 11.70 14.19
N SER A 814 3.40 12.12 14.06
CA SER A 814 4.48 11.21 13.63
C SER A 814 4.78 10.15 14.68
N LYS A 815 4.75 10.49 15.98
CA LYS A 815 4.86 9.52 17.09
C LYS A 815 3.66 8.56 17.16
N VAL A 816 2.46 9.05 16.85
CA VAL A 816 1.25 8.22 16.79
C VAL A 816 1.38 7.20 15.65
N ARG A 817 1.76 7.64 14.44
CA ARG A 817 1.99 6.74 13.29
C ARG A 817 3.11 5.73 13.56
N ALA A 818 4.27 6.20 14.03
CA ALA A 818 5.41 5.33 14.34
C ALA A 818 5.10 4.31 15.45
N GLY A 819 4.17 4.64 16.36
CA GLY A 819 3.74 3.75 17.44
C GLY A 819 3.05 2.47 16.99
N HIS A 820 2.64 2.36 15.72
CA HIS A 820 1.92 1.20 15.18
C HIS A 820 2.79 0.36 14.22
N GLY A 821 4.12 0.52 14.27
CA GLY A 821 5.06 -0.25 13.47
C GLY A 821 4.84 -0.05 11.97
N GLY A 822 4.50 -1.11 11.24
CA GLY A 822 4.22 -1.04 9.80
C GLY A 822 2.89 -0.39 9.43
N SER A 823 1.99 -0.15 10.40
CA SER A 823 0.70 0.48 10.14
C SER A 823 0.82 2.01 10.20
N ASN A 824 1.04 2.63 9.04
CA ASN A 824 1.15 4.09 8.93
C ASN A 824 -0.20 4.84 8.98
N ASN A 825 -1.32 4.12 8.97
CA ASN A 825 -2.67 4.68 8.97
C ASN A 825 -3.53 4.05 10.08
N PRO A 826 -3.37 4.51 11.34
CA PRO A 826 -4.14 3.97 12.46
C PRO A 826 -5.62 4.37 12.39
N ASN A 827 -6.51 3.51 12.90
CA ASN A 827 -7.92 3.86 13.08
C ASN A 827 -8.13 4.78 14.31
N VAL A 828 -9.34 5.31 14.49
CA VAL A 828 -9.67 6.25 15.58
C VAL A 828 -9.31 5.67 16.95
N PHE A 829 -9.72 4.43 17.21
CA PHE A 829 -9.43 3.74 18.47
C PHE A 829 -7.92 3.59 18.73
N GLN A 830 -7.14 3.29 17.70
CA GLN A 830 -5.68 3.20 17.77
C GLN A 830 -5.03 4.56 18.06
N VAL A 831 -5.51 5.64 17.43
CA VAL A 831 -5.05 7.01 17.72
C VAL A 831 -5.34 7.38 19.18
N LEU A 832 -6.57 7.15 19.63
CA LEU A 832 -7.02 7.42 20.99
C LEU A 832 -6.17 6.66 22.03
N ASN A 833 -6.01 5.34 21.85
CA ASN A 833 -5.17 4.53 22.74
C ASN A 833 -3.71 5.00 22.76
N ARG A 834 -3.18 5.43 21.60
CA ARG A 834 -1.81 5.91 21.51
C ARG A 834 -1.63 7.28 22.15
N ASN A 835 -2.61 8.17 22.04
CA ASN A 835 -2.63 9.45 22.76
C ASN A 835 -2.58 9.21 24.27
N ARG A 836 -3.44 8.31 24.78
CA ARG A 836 -3.40 7.91 26.20
C ARG A 836 -2.04 7.34 26.58
N ALA A 837 -1.49 6.39 25.81
CA ALA A 837 -0.19 5.79 26.10
C ALA A 837 0.94 6.84 26.17
N LEU A 838 0.96 7.80 25.25
CA LEU A 838 1.94 8.91 25.26
C LEU A 838 1.75 9.81 26.48
N HIS A 839 0.51 10.07 26.88
CA HIS A 839 0.22 10.80 28.12
C HIS A 839 0.65 10.02 29.37
N THR A 840 0.37 8.71 29.43
CA THR A 840 0.82 7.81 30.51
C THR A 840 2.34 7.79 30.63
N ILE A 841 3.08 7.73 29.51
CA ILE A 841 4.54 7.89 29.52
C ILE A 841 4.92 9.27 30.08
N GLY A 842 4.22 10.31 29.65
CA GLY A 842 4.42 11.68 30.09
C GLY A 842 4.26 11.84 31.61
N GLN A 843 3.21 11.28 32.20
CA GLN A 843 2.90 11.40 33.64
C GLN A 843 3.66 10.41 34.51
N LEU A 844 3.62 9.12 34.15
CA LEU A 844 4.08 8.02 34.99
C LEU A 844 5.50 7.55 34.65
N GLY A 845 6.04 7.95 33.50
CA GLY A 845 7.38 7.55 33.09
C GLY A 845 8.47 8.23 33.92
N MET A 846 9.62 7.55 34.08
CA MET A 846 10.81 8.16 34.66
C MET A 846 11.28 9.32 33.77
N ARG A 847 11.07 10.56 34.23
CA ARG A 847 11.51 11.76 33.51
C ARG A 847 12.98 12.05 33.79
N LYS A 848 13.76 12.33 32.74
CA LYS A 848 14.93 13.20 32.90
C LYS A 848 14.39 14.63 33.00
N ARG A 849 14.60 15.32 34.12
CA ARG A 849 14.38 16.77 34.17
C ARG A 849 15.37 17.40 33.17
N LYS A 850 14.82 18.08 32.17
CA LYS A 850 15.54 19.03 31.32
C LYS A 850 14.73 20.31 31.36
N GLY A 851 14.91 21.08 32.43
CA GLY A 851 14.47 22.46 32.54
C GLY A 851 15.44 23.41 31.83
N ASN A 852 14.95 24.60 31.48
CA ASN A 852 15.75 25.69 30.91
C ASN A 852 16.47 26.54 31.98
N HIS A 853 16.43 26.16 33.25
CA HIS A 853 17.25 26.75 34.31
C HIS A 853 18.34 25.75 34.70
N GLY A 854 19.57 26.26 34.83
CA GLY A 854 20.78 25.48 35.08
C GLY A 854 20.69 24.54 36.29
N GLU A 855 21.54 23.51 36.21
CA GLU A 855 21.76 22.45 37.20
C GLU A 855 20.53 21.64 37.61
N ASP A 856 19.93 20.93 36.64
CA ASP A 856 19.14 19.75 36.97
C ASP A 856 20.10 18.65 37.45
N SER A 857 20.07 18.36 38.76
CA SER A 857 20.69 17.15 39.31
C SER A 857 20.24 15.94 38.47
N ASN A 858 21.19 15.08 38.04
CA ASN A 858 20.94 13.85 37.28
C ASN A 858 20.09 12.79 38.05
N ARG A 859 19.36 13.18 39.10
CA ARG A 859 18.60 12.28 39.96
C ARG A 859 17.26 11.90 39.33
N VAL A 860 17.09 10.60 39.08
CA VAL A 860 15.78 9.99 38.81
C VAL A 860 14.97 10.05 40.10
N GLU A 861 13.81 10.72 40.06
CA GLU A 861 12.91 10.83 41.20
C GLU A 861 12.26 9.46 41.47
N VAL A 862 12.65 8.84 42.58
CA VAL A 862 12.11 7.56 43.03
C VAL A 862 10.89 7.84 43.90
N THR A 863 9.75 7.26 43.54
CA THR A 863 8.49 7.44 44.27
C THR A 863 7.86 6.08 44.59
N THR A 864 7.47 5.92 45.85
CA THR A 864 6.71 4.77 46.38
C THR A 864 5.21 4.95 46.19
N GLU A 865 4.75 6.08 45.63
CA GLU A 865 3.32 6.33 45.45
C GLU A 865 2.69 5.23 44.60
N PRO A 866 1.58 4.62 45.08
CA PRO A 866 0.91 3.56 44.38
C PRO A 866 0.33 4.08 43.06
N LEU A 867 0.55 3.30 41.99
CA LEU A 867 -0.05 3.59 40.69
C LEU A 867 -1.50 3.10 40.65
N PRO A 868 -2.43 3.89 40.08
CA PRO A 868 -3.77 3.41 39.86
C PRO A 868 -3.72 2.19 38.93
N LYS A 869 -4.50 1.16 39.28
CA LYS A 869 -4.55 -0.12 38.58
C LYS A 869 -5.99 -0.43 38.26
N ARG A 870 -6.28 -0.86 37.02
CA ARG A 870 -7.62 -1.29 36.62
C ARG A 870 -8.10 -2.39 37.58
N LYS A 871 -9.22 -2.15 38.26
CA LYS A 871 -9.87 -3.19 39.07
C LYS A 871 -10.49 -4.21 38.11
N TYR A 872 -10.17 -5.49 38.31
CA TYR A 872 -10.75 -6.57 37.53
C TYR A 872 -12.20 -6.74 37.97
N SER A 873 -13.16 -6.20 37.21
CA SER A 873 -14.55 -6.63 37.33
C SER A 873 -14.63 -8.01 36.70
N ARG A 874 -14.81 -9.05 37.53
CA ARG A 874 -15.32 -10.31 37.00
C ARG A 874 -16.67 -9.97 36.39
N GLY A 875 -16.79 -10.05 35.06
CA GLY A 875 -18.08 -9.94 34.40
C GLY A 875 -19.07 -10.94 35.02
N PRO A 876 -20.37 -10.69 34.92
CA PRO A 876 -21.35 -11.69 35.33
C PRO A 876 -20.97 -12.99 34.63
N LYS A 877 -20.79 -14.06 35.43
CA LYS A 877 -20.69 -15.40 34.86
C LYS A 877 -21.99 -15.58 34.08
N PHE A 878 -21.90 -15.62 32.75
CA PHE A 878 -22.99 -16.18 31.97
C PHE A 878 -23.10 -17.63 32.42
N THR A 879 -24.08 -17.87 33.27
CA THR A 879 -24.53 -19.20 33.72
C THR A 879 -25.20 -19.92 32.59
#